data_AF-A0A5N9AI03-F1
#
_entry.id   AF-A0A5N9AI03-F1
#
_cell.length_a   1.000
_cell.length_b   1.000
_cell.length_c   1.000
_cell.angle_alpha   90.00
_cell.angle_beta   90.00
_cell.angle_gamma   90.00
#
_symmetry.space_group_name_H-M   'P 1'
#
loop_
_entity.id
_entity.type
_entity.pdbx_description
1 polymer ?
#
loop_
_entity_poly.entity_id
_entity_poly.type
_entity_poly.pdbx_seq_one_letter_code
_entity_poly.pdbx_strand_id
1 'polypeptide(L)'
;MLFWRVLTLLIIPTILLACSSESSTPPTVNLQATIEAQVQATLEHQKKPTPLTTQIQDTASMPDPTLQVQGSSKLEPVKSNDSSNREQTRTPITRVDKDQAVSLYPPDSTQSLLSGALEWPAGFGNCMQESIGNQKLESFKDNPGNIGGMDKDSAAICLLSIELDRPGSTDYIKGNSRYTAKTPSNDPNTGDSKTKPASNTKESYSSLDKDQATALYPQDVTNDILSGILEWPLGFEECIQKTISTEKLASFKDNTNAIGGMDKDATAICLLSVELNSPGSTDYIKASATSDKPSSGHSGTKDKPNGSDTGSGNAIRAQAQDLFASTELYQNMVANILTGSASSPSGFDECISSAIGADALIMIRANVTAEAMDRDEAMVCLFSLGYQPEELILSTIPVETLSTTYQYGNLSNKTGPFVSNQDADIVLGAIDFNTTGGPLLFNHPSGIATDGTRLLMADSYNNRVLIWNTLPESNESPDIVLGQENFYTNAPGTGRSNMNWPKSIATDGETVVVTDTYNDRILIWNEFPNENGEAADIVLQGSDTGTKLLKNNLLWPWGVWTDGDRLAVTSTQQGGVLIWNDFPTRDNESADIKLTGNGALGTPRQITSDGNSLIIGDHNASVNGQRGVGTFFWKTFPDRDEKPYDFYMSDPIDLGTGAPWMRGDFTADSKLLVLGSALYVWDSFPEDSDSSPTLTVNGGYEKWGASFLKATDHTDLAIAGDKVFLTTNYHTISVYDSIPINPEQKPDFVIGGPDIYTNTLESNNFLFNPIPATDGKSLFVVSDAGYMHVWKNIPQESGVAPDYIYSIGPDSIAFSVGDVTLFDETLILGGRDMILKWDSLPTSGEPPDILLDGQVGSVKIGNVSNESLGITGVAMDENYFYMALSTDKIHIWEGFPSPETEPIATLDNIRALNLHSDGTYLVASNGDKHTVTVYRVSDLLTNPKQNIVGGSNINGAAGVYVGNGQLFIADNGFSRIHVWNDVENAIRGRSADALIGNQSRYDAPQIGINKLFLPKFLTYDGTYLWVGEVKFSNRLLRFSHNDE
;
A
#
# COMPACT_ATOMS: atom_id res chain seq x y z
N MET A 1 -44.47 -34.88 27.27
CA MET A 1 -45.36 -34.55 28.43
C MET A 1 -44.53 -33.65 29.34
N LEU A 2 -44.83 -32.34 29.45
CA LEU A 2 -45.82 -31.80 30.40
C LEU A 2 -45.51 -32.19 31.86
N PHE A 3 -44.80 -31.34 32.61
CA PHE A 3 -45.45 -30.23 33.34
C PHE A 3 -44.45 -29.12 33.72
N TRP A 4 -44.94 -28.07 34.40
CA TRP A 4 -44.36 -26.71 34.45
C TRP A 4 -44.50 -26.10 35.86
N ARG A 5 -43.82 -24.97 36.13
CA ARG A 5 -44.03 -23.97 37.23
C ARG A 5 -43.46 -24.22 38.65
N VAL A 6 -43.21 -23.19 39.50
CA VAL A 6 -42.72 -21.77 39.34
C VAL A 6 -42.57 -21.09 40.76
N LEU A 7 -42.11 -19.82 40.84
CA LEU A 7 -42.30 -18.81 41.94
C LEU A 7 -41.28 -18.86 43.14
N THR A 8 -40.86 -17.79 43.88
CA THR A 8 -40.56 -16.34 43.63
C THR A 8 -39.91 -15.68 44.90
N LEU A 9 -38.69 -15.11 44.77
CA LEU A 9 -38.23 -13.73 45.12
C LEU A 9 -38.69 -12.99 46.44
N LEU A 10 -37.72 -12.44 47.26
CA LEU A 10 -37.59 -11.01 47.73
C LEU A 10 -36.88 -10.73 49.11
N ILE A 11 -36.00 -9.69 49.15
CA ILE A 11 -35.61 -8.76 50.27
C ILE A 11 -34.66 -9.28 51.43
N ILE A 12 -33.61 -8.61 52.02
CA ILE A 12 -33.00 -7.22 52.14
C ILE A 12 -33.35 -6.49 53.50
N PRO A 13 -32.52 -5.62 54.21
CA PRO A 13 -31.22 -4.93 53.94
C PRO A 13 -30.08 -5.06 55.03
N THR A 14 -29.33 -3.95 55.28
CA THR A 14 -28.00 -3.62 55.89
C THR A 14 -27.89 -3.29 57.41
N ILE A 15 -26.65 -3.16 57.99
CA ILE A 15 -26.09 -1.91 58.65
C ILE A 15 -24.65 -1.99 59.35
N LEU A 16 -23.80 -0.97 59.08
CA LEU A 16 -22.62 -0.31 59.77
C LEU A 16 -21.26 -0.97 60.25
N LEU A 17 -20.15 -0.46 59.66
CA LEU A 17 -18.90 0.21 60.19
C LEU A 17 -17.88 -0.40 61.22
N ALA A 18 -16.55 -0.43 60.89
CA ALA A 18 -15.48 0.52 61.37
C ALA A 18 -13.99 0.01 61.41
N CYS A 19 -13.10 0.64 60.62
CA CYS A 19 -11.67 1.03 60.84
C CYS A 19 -10.49 0.06 61.23
N SER A 20 -9.46 0.04 60.34
CA SER A 20 -8.02 0.44 60.55
C SER A 20 -6.85 -0.58 60.48
N SER A 21 -5.69 -0.02 60.07
CA SER A 21 -4.28 -0.51 60.04
C SER A 21 -3.82 -1.53 58.97
N GLU A 22 -2.50 -1.53 58.72
CA GLU A 22 -1.86 -1.91 57.44
C GLU A 22 -1.18 -3.30 57.43
N SER A 23 -0.76 -3.71 56.21
CA SER A 23 0.37 -4.60 55.86
C SER A 23 0.12 -6.12 55.63
N SER A 24 1.02 -6.68 54.81
CA SER A 24 1.21 -8.09 54.40
C SER A 24 0.24 -8.72 53.37
N THR A 25 0.81 -8.99 52.18
CA THR A 25 0.57 -10.11 51.24
C THR A 25 -0.87 -10.51 50.82
N PRO A 26 -1.21 -10.48 49.51
CA PRO A 26 -2.39 -11.17 48.99
C PRO A 26 -2.21 -12.71 49.03
N PRO A 27 -3.30 -13.49 49.14
CA PRO A 27 -3.23 -14.95 49.28
C PRO A 27 -3.03 -15.67 47.94
N THR A 28 -2.34 -16.81 47.98
CA THR A 28 -2.25 -17.75 46.85
C THR A 28 -3.59 -18.43 46.58
N VAL A 29 -4.19 -18.16 45.42
CA VAL A 29 -5.32 -18.95 44.90
C VAL A 29 -4.78 -20.28 44.37
N ASN A 30 -5.30 -21.40 44.87
CA ASN A 30 -4.91 -22.72 44.41
C ASN A 30 -5.59 -23.05 43.06
N LEU A 31 -4.91 -22.71 41.97
CA LEU A 31 -5.39 -22.86 40.58
C LEU A 31 -5.82 -24.29 40.22
N GLN A 32 -5.24 -25.28 40.89
CA GLN A 32 -5.41 -26.71 40.58
C GLN A 32 -6.85 -27.20 40.77
N ALA A 33 -7.61 -26.62 41.70
CA ALA A 33 -9.01 -26.99 41.95
C ALA A 33 -10.00 -26.44 40.90
N THR A 34 -9.64 -25.37 40.18
CA THR A 34 -10.49 -24.81 39.11
C THR A 34 -10.32 -25.59 37.80
N ILE A 35 -9.08 -26.01 37.50
CA ILE A 35 -8.75 -26.75 36.28
C ILE A 35 -9.42 -28.13 36.26
N GLU A 36 -9.42 -28.87 37.37
CA GLU A 36 -10.07 -30.19 37.46
C GLU A 36 -11.59 -30.12 37.18
N ALA A 37 -12.25 -29.02 37.52
CA ALA A 37 -13.68 -28.82 37.26
C ALA A 37 -13.99 -28.54 35.78
N GLN A 38 -13.11 -27.85 35.05
CA GLN A 38 -13.27 -27.60 33.61
C GLN A 38 -12.95 -28.84 32.78
N VAL A 39 -11.90 -29.60 33.14
CA VAL A 39 -11.50 -30.82 32.40
C VAL A 39 -12.57 -31.92 32.44
N GLN A 40 -13.36 -32.04 33.53
CA GLN A 40 -14.43 -33.04 33.60
C GLN A 40 -15.66 -32.72 32.73
N ALA A 41 -15.94 -31.45 32.43
CA ALA A 41 -17.08 -31.09 31.58
C ALA A 41 -16.87 -31.51 30.11
N THR A 42 -15.64 -31.34 29.59
CA THR A 42 -15.29 -31.62 28.19
C THR A 42 -15.27 -33.12 27.85
N LEU A 43 -15.14 -34.01 28.84
CA LEU A 43 -14.93 -35.45 28.63
C LEU A 43 -16.21 -36.30 28.51
N GLU A 44 -17.41 -35.75 28.73
CA GLU A 44 -18.67 -36.54 28.70
C GLU A 44 -19.48 -36.48 27.39
N HIS A 45 -19.04 -35.79 26.33
CA HIS A 45 -19.79 -35.72 25.05
C HIS A 45 -19.16 -36.42 23.83
N GLN A 46 -17.92 -36.91 23.88
CA GLN A 46 -17.33 -37.68 22.77
C GLN A 46 -17.51 -39.20 22.88
N LYS A 47 -18.73 -39.74 22.65
CA LYS A 47 -18.92 -41.21 22.47
C LYS A 47 -19.90 -41.62 21.35
N LYS A 48 -19.29 -42.04 20.23
CA LYS A 48 -19.80 -42.91 19.15
C LYS A 48 -20.87 -42.36 18.17
N PRO A 49 -20.50 -42.20 16.89
CA PRO A 49 -21.40 -42.43 15.77
C PRO A 49 -21.84 -43.91 15.69
N THR A 50 -23.01 -44.17 15.11
CA THR A 50 -23.48 -45.52 14.73
C THR A 50 -23.67 -45.57 13.22
N PRO A 51 -23.16 -46.58 12.49
CA PRO A 51 -23.18 -46.56 11.02
C PRO A 51 -24.58 -46.82 10.46
N LEU A 52 -25.14 -45.81 9.79
CA LEU A 52 -26.35 -45.94 8.99
C LEU A 52 -26.00 -46.40 7.58
N THR A 53 -26.45 -47.60 7.21
CA THR A 53 -26.30 -48.16 5.87
C THR A 53 -27.53 -47.81 5.03
N THR A 54 -27.36 -47.04 3.95
CA THR A 54 -28.45 -46.71 3.02
C THR A 54 -28.19 -47.39 1.67
N GLN A 55 -29.22 -47.99 1.08
CA GLN A 55 -29.06 -48.88 -0.08
C GLN A 55 -29.06 -48.11 -1.40
N ILE A 56 -28.19 -48.54 -2.32
CA ILE A 56 -28.26 -48.16 -3.73
C ILE A 56 -29.40 -48.96 -4.38
N GLN A 57 -30.28 -48.29 -5.13
CA GLN A 57 -31.20 -48.93 -6.07
C GLN A 57 -30.91 -48.45 -7.49
N ASP A 58 -30.66 -49.40 -8.39
CA ASP A 58 -30.49 -49.13 -9.82
C ASP A 58 -31.82 -48.84 -10.52
N THR A 59 -31.86 -47.76 -11.32
CA THR A 59 -32.74 -47.69 -12.50
C THR A 59 -32.04 -47.07 -13.71
N ALA A 60 -31.83 -47.93 -14.71
CA ALA A 60 -31.54 -47.74 -16.14
C ALA A 60 -32.10 -46.47 -16.85
N SER A 61 -31.64 -46.06 -18.05
CA SER A 61 -30.39 -46.34 -18.81
C SER A 61 -30.39 -45.60 -20.17
N MET A 62 -29.22 -45.12 -20.63
CA MET A 62 -28.88 -44.85 -22.06
C MET A 62 -29.68 -43.74 -22.80
N PRO A 63 -29.25 -43.26 -24.01
CA PRO A 63 -28.11 -43.69 -24.82
C PRO A 63 -27.06 -42.63 -25.18
N ASP A 64 -25.88 -43.12 -25.56
CA ASP A 64 -24.85 -42.44 -26.36
C ASP A 64 -25.29 -42.32 -27.85
N PRO A 65 -24.90 -41.22 -28.54
CA PRO A 65 -24.59 -41.32 -29.96
C PRO A 65 -23.24 -40.68 -30.33
N THR A 66 -22.26 -41.53 -30.63
CA THR A 66 -21.01 -41.20 -31.33
C THR A 66 -21.18 -40.46 -32.68
N LEU A 67 -20.06 -39.90 -33.18
CA LEU A 67 -19.78 -39.53 -34.60
C LEU A 67 -20.49 -38.24 -35.13
N GLN A 68 -19.92 -37.46 -36.06
CA GLN A 68 -18.76 -37.63 -36.96
C GLN A 68 -17.82 -36.41 -37.00
N VAL A 69 -16.58 -36.65 -37.43
CA VAL A 69 -15.71 -35.63 -38.03
C VAL A 69 -16.00 -35.51 -39.54
N GLN A 70 -16.34 -34.32 -40.01
CA GLN A 70 -16.16 -33.87 -41.40
C GLN A 70 -15.67 -32.41 -41.38
N GLY A 71 -15.00 -31.97 -42.45
CA GLY A 71 -14.33 -30.65 -42.48
C GLY A 71 -14.24 -30.03 -43.86
N SER A 72 -13.24 -29.15 -44.04
CA SER A 72 -13.16 -28.11 -45.10
C SER A 72 -14.14 -26.94 -44.85
N SER A 73 -13.87 -25.71 -45.30
CA SER A 73 -12.92 -25.28 -46.34
C SER A 73 -11.93 -24.19 -45.91
N LYS A 74 -10.81 -24.11 -46.65
CA LYS A 74 -9.80 -23.04 -46.54
C LYS A 74 -10.34 -21.69 -47.06
N LEU A 75 -9.79 -20.60 -46.53
CA LEU A 75 -9.40 -19.43 -47.32
C LEU A 75 -7.92 -19.10 -47.03
N GLU A 76 -7.26 -18.39 -47.94
CA GLU A 76 -5.79 -18.27 -47.99
C GLU A 76 -5.25 -17.02 -47.28
N PRO A 77 -4.00 -17.05 -46.78
CA PRO A 77 -3.41 -15.91 -46.07
C PRO A 77 -3.10 -14.74 -47.02
N VAL A 78 -3.54 -13.54 -46.66
CA VAL A 78 -3.11 -12.29 -47.29
C VAL A 78 -1.67 -12.00 -46.87
N LYS A 79 -0.80 -11.70 -47.84
CA LYS A 79 0.59 -11.32 -47.60
C LYS A 79 0.65 -9.90 -47.04
N SER A 80 1.17 -9.74 -45.82
CA SER A 80 1.81 -8.48 -45.42
C SER A 80 3.17 -8.36 -46.12
N ASN A 81 3.52 -7.16 -46.58
CA ASN A 81 4.82 -6.93 -47.22
C ASN A 81 5.93 -6.81 -46.18
N ASP A 82 7.12 -7.25 -46.56
CA ASP A 82 8.37 -6.89 -45.90
C ASP A 82 8.68 -5.41 -46.18
N SER A 83 8.94 -4.65 -45.12
CA SER A 83 9.51 -3.30 -45.21
C SER A 83 10.35 -3.00 -43.97
N SER A 84 11.58 -3.48 -43.97
CA SER A 84 12.61 -3.14 -42.99
C SER A 84 12.69 -1.62 -42.75
N ASN A 85 12.51 -1.17 -41.51
CA ASN A 85 13.00 0.12 -41.06
C ASN A 85 13.37 0.08 -39.58
N ARG A 86 14.35 0.90 -39.19
CA ARG A 86 15.04 0.81 -37.90
C ARG A 86 14.08 0.99 -36.71
N GLU A 87 14.16 0.07 -35.75
CA GLU A 87 13.73 0.36 -34.39
C GLU A 87 14.62 1.47 -33.82
N GLN A 88 14.01 2.59 -33.42
CA GLN A 88 14.60 3.50 -32.45
C GLN A 88 13.94 3.21 -31.11
N THR A 89 14.72 2.74 -30.16
CA THR A 89 14.27 2.44 -28.79
C THR A 89 13.69 3.70 -28.14
N ARG A 90 12.43 3.62 -27.68
CA ARG A 90 11.82 4.67 -26.85
C ARG A 90 12.40 4.65 -25.45
N THR A 91 12.95 5.77 -25.01
CA THR A 91 13.21 6.06 -23.60
C THR A 91 11.89 6.48 -22.94
N PRO A 92 11.55 6.04 -21.72
CA PRO A 92 10.51 6.69 -20.92
C PRO A 92 10.91 8.14 -20.62
N ILE A 93 9.96 9.06 -20.68
CA ILE A 93 10.17 10.46 -20.26
C ILE A 93 10.27 10.47 -18.74
N THR A 94 11.31 11.11 -18.19
CA THR A 94 11.50 11.30 -16.75
C THR A 94 10.39 12.17 -16.15
N ARG A 95 10.21 12.16 -14.83
CA ARG A 95 9.11 12.87 -14.14
C ARG A 95 9.25 14.39 -14.28
N VAL A 96 8.70 14.95 -15.36
CA VAL A 96 8.66 16.39 -15.64
C VAL A 96 7.59 17.04 -14.77
N ASP A 97 7.99 18.04 -13.98
CA ASP A 97 7.10 18.89 -13.20
C ASP A 97 6.15 19.66 -14.14
N LYS A 98 4.84 19.48 -13.94
CA LYS A 98 3.79 20.13 -14.73
C LYS A 98 3.81 21.66 -14.55
N ASP A 99 3.98 22.15 -13.33
CA ASP A 99 3.89 23.58 -13.04
C ASP A 99 5.16 24.28 -13.52
N GLN A 100 6.32 23.63 -13.41
CA GLN A 100 7.54 24.07 -14.10
C GLN A 100 7.35 24.12 -15.63
N ALA A 101 6.73 23.09 -16.23
CA ALA A 101 6.48 23.04 -17.66
C ALA A 101 5.54 24.16 -18.13
N VAL A 102 4.38 24.32 -17.48
CA VAL A 102 3.38 25.35 -17.84
C VAL A 102 3.91 26.77 -17.57
N SER A 103 4.75 26.95 -16.55
CA SER A 103 5.45 28.22 -16.30
C SER A 103 6.48 28.57 -17.37
N LEU A 104 7.18 27.57 -17.96
CA LEU A 104 8.18 27.78 -19.00
C LEU A 104 7.58 27.87 -20.42
N TYR A 105 6.43 27.24 -20.66
CA TYR A 105 5.75 27.21 -21.95
C TYR A 105 4.25 27.55 -21.80
N PRO A 106 3.90 28.84 -21.68
CA PRO A 106 2.53 29.26 -21.34
C PRO A 106 1.47 28.78 -22.35
N PRO A 107 0.20 28.63 -21.93
CA PRO A 107 -0.89 28.07 -22.76
C PRO A 107 -1.12 28.74 -24.13
N ASP A 108 -0.80 30.03 -24.30
CA ASP A 108 -0.88 30.72 -25.59
C ASP A 108 0.25 30.30 -26.56
N SER A 109 1.44 30.04 -26.04
CA SER A 109 2.58 29.52 -26.82
C SER A 109 2.29 28.10 -27.30
N THR A 110 1.76 27.24 -26.44
CA THR A 110 1.43 25.85 -26.78
C THR A 110 0.17 25.72 -27.63
N GLN A 111 -0.85 26.56 -27.43
CA GLN A 111 -1.95 26.75 -28.37
C GLN A 111 -1.44 27.11 -29.78
N SER A 112 -0.50 28.04 -29.87
CA SER A 112 0.10 28.47 -31.15
C SER A 112 0.90 27.36 -31.83
N LEU A 113 1.53 26.48 -31.05
CA LEU A 113 2.26 25.31 -31.55
C LEU A 113 1.33 24.19 -32.03
N LEU A 114 0.29 23.86 -31.28
CA LEU A 114 -0.66 22.79 -31.60
C LEU A 114 -1.56 23.13 -32.79
N SER A 115 -1.98 24.40 -32.90
CA SER A 115 -2.71 24.92 -34.07
C SER A 115 -1.85 25.08 -35.33
N GLY A 116 -0.54 24.87 -35.24
CA GLY A 116 0.39 24.99 -36.37
C GLY A 116 0.73 26.44 -36.77
N ALA A 117 0.47 27.42 -35.91
CA ALA A 117 0.94 28.80 -36.09
C ALA A 117 2.44 28.97 -35.77
N LEU A 118 3.04 28.02 -35.04
CA LEU A 118 4.48 27.83 -34.87
C LEU A 118 4.89 26.46 -35.43
N GLU A 119 6.09 26.36 -36.02
CA GLU A 119 6.65 25.07 -36.43
C GLU A 119 7.10 24.25 -35.20
N TRP A 120 6.89 22.93 -35.28
CA TRP A 120 7.21 21.98 -34.20
C TRP A 120 8.72 21.75 -34.05
N PRO A 121 9.29 21.81 -32.83
CA PRO A 121 10.69 21.46 -32.62
C PRO A 121 10.90 19.95 -32.80
N ALA A 122 12.15 19.56 -33.10
CA ALA A 122 12.49 18.19 -33.47
C ALA A 122 12.29 17.22 -32.29
N GLY A 123 11.28 16.34 -32.39
CA GLY A 123 10.84 15.41 -31.34
C GLY A 123 9.41 15.67 -30.85
N PHE A 124 8.91 16.91 -30.99
CA PHE A 124 7.63 17.33 -30.42
C PHE A 124 6.44 16.57 -31.01
N GLY A 125 6.46 16.30 -32.32
CA GLY A 125 5.44 15.47 -32.96
C GLY A 125 5.33 14.07 -32.36
N ASN A 126 6.46 13.43 -32.02
CA ASN A 126 6.47 12.09 -31.42
C ASN A 126 5.93 12.13 -29.99
N CYS A 127 6.40 13.09 -29.17
CA CYS A 127 5.92 13.24 -27.79
C CYS A 127 4.41 13.54 -27.74
N MET A 128 3.89 14.42 -28.62
CA MET A 128 2.45 14.65 -28.68
C MET A 128 1.66 13.45 -29.24
N GLN A 129 2.21 12.69 -30.20
CA GLN A 129 1.60 11.44 -30.66
C GLN A 129 1.51 10.39 -29.54
N GLU A 130 2.46 10.39 -28.61
CA GLU A 130 2.50 9.51 -27.44
C GLU A 130 1.58 10.01 -26.32
N SER A 131 1.51 11.33 -26.08
CA SER A 131 0.69 11.94 -25.03
C SER A 131 -0.81 12.00 -25.35
N ILE A 132 -1.21 12.31 -26.60
CA ILE A 132 -2.63 12.54 -26.96
C ILE A 132 -3.12 11.75 -28.18
N GLY A 133 -2.25 10.96 -28.83
CA GLY A 133 -2.60 10.17 -30.01
C GLY A 133 -2.65 10.96 -31.32
N ASN A 134 -2.18 10.34 -32.42
CA ASN A 134 -2.03 11.01 -33.70
C ASN A 134 -3.35 11.57 -34.28
N GLN A 135 -4.48 10.88 -34.10
CA GLN A 135 -5.78 11.35 -34.61
C GLN A 135 -6.24 12.66 -33.94
N LYS A 136 -6.04 12.82 -32.63
CA LYS A 136 -6.37 14.06 -31.92
C LYS A 136 -5.44 15.18 -32.35
N LEU A 137 -4.14 14.90 -32.40
CA LEU A 137 -3.09 15.84 -32.80
C LEU A 137 -3.24 16.36 -34.24
N GLU A 138 -3.66 15.51 -35.20
CA GLU A 138 -3.94 15.94 -36.57
C GLU A 138 -5.17 16.87 -36.63
N SER A 139 -6.22 16.60 -35.85
CA SER A 139 -7.46 17.38 -35.85
C SER A 139 -7.29 18.85 -35.43
N PHE A 140 -6.25 19.17 -34.67
CA PHE A 140 -5.98 20.52 -34.16
C PHE A 140 -5.67 21.56 -35.25
N LYS A 141 -5.22 21.12 -36.43
CA LYS A 141 -4.96 22.01 -37.56
C LYS A 141 -6.23 22.38 -38.31
N ASP A 142 -7.22 21.48 -38.35
CA ASP A 142 -8.51 21.70 -39.00
C ASP A 142 -9.52 22.40 -38.08
N ASN A 143 -9.42 22.21 -36.75
CA ASN A 143 -10.24 22.92 -35.77
C ASN A 143 -9.45 23.33 -34.50
N PRO A 144 -8.70 24.44 -34.52
CA PRO A 144 -7.94 24.96 -33.38
C PRO A 144 -8.76 25.32 -32.13
N GLY A 145 -10.09 25.39 -32.22
CA GLY A 145 -10.99 25.65 -31.10
C GLY A 145 -11.18 24.45 -30.15
N ASN A 146 -10.80 23.24 -30.57
CA ASN A 146 -10.90 22.02 -29.77
C ASN A 146 -9.65 21.74 -28.92
N ILE A 147 -8.66 22.63 -28.88
CA ILE A 147 -7.42 22.47 -28.10
C ILE A 147 -7.70 22.86 -26.64
N GLY A 148 -7.85 21.85 -25.78
CA GLY A 148 -8.20 22.03 -24.36
C GLY A 148 -7.04 22.55 -23.49
N GLY A 149 -7.31 22.75 -22.20
CA GLY A 149 -6.27 23.07 -21.21
C GLY A 149 -5.22 21.95 -21.11
N MET A 150 -5.68 20.71 -20.87
CA MET A 150 -4.82 19.53 -20.81
C MET A 150 -3.96 19.33 -22.07
N ASP A 151 -4.46 19.67 -23.26
CA ASP A 151 -3.66 19.57 -24.50
C ASP A 151 -2.48 20.56 -24.52
N LYS A 152 -2.69 21.76 -23.96
CA LYS A 152 -1.66 22.81 -23.81
C LYS A 152 -0.64 22.46 -22.74
N ASP A 153 -1.09 21.82 -21.66
CA ASP A 153 -0.25 21.30 -20.59
C ASP A 153 0.62 20.14 -21.11
N SER A 154 0.04 19.17 -21.83
CA SER A 154 0.78 18.10 -22.54
C SER A 154 1.84 18.67 -23.48
N ALA A 155 1.51 19.73 -24.23
CA ALA A 155 2.47 20.40 -25.09
C ALA A 155 3.57 21.14 -24.30
N ALA A 156 3.26 21.74 -23.15
CA ALA A 156 4.25 22.35 -22.27
C ALA A 156 5.23 21.30 -21.71
N ILE A 157 4.69 20.18 -21.23
CA ILE A 157 5.46 19.03 -20.72
C ILE A 157 6.34 18.45 -21.84
N CYS A 158 5.80 18.23 -23.04
CA CYS A 158 6.58 17.73 -24.18
C CYS A 158 7.71 18.69 -24.58
N LEU A 159 7.52 20.01 -24.50
CA LEU A 159 8.59 20.97 -24.76
C LEU A 159 9.68 20.91 -23.68
N LEU A 160 9.31 20.85 -22.39
CA LEU A 160 10.28 20.71 -21.31
C LEU A 160 11.05 19.38 -21.39
N SER A 161 10.38 18.29 -21.75
CA SER A 161 11.01 16.97 -21.95
C SER A 161 12.11 17.02 -23.03
N ILE A 162 11.79 17.62 -24.19
CA ILE A 162 12.74 17.75 -25.31
C ILE A 162 13.87 18.72 -24.99
N GLU A 163 13.60 19.72 -24.16
CA GLU A 163 14.60 20.68 -23.66
C GLU A 163 15.55 20.05 -22.64
N LEU A 164 15.08 19.13 -21.80
CA LEU A 164 15.91 18.36 -20.87
C LEU A 164 16.77 17.33 -21.62
N ASP A 165 16.22 16.61 -22.60
CA ASP A 165 16.96 15.74 -23.51
C ASP A 165 17.98 16.51 -24.38
N ARG A 166 17.65 17.76 -24.75
CA ARG A 166 18.44 18.63 -25.65
C ARG A 166 18.29 20.11 -25.29
N PRO A 167 19.16 20.64 -24.41
CA PRO A 167 19.18 22.06 -24.07
C PRO A 167 19.35 22.97 -25.29
N GLY A 168 18.55 24.03 -25.37
CA GLY A 168 18.49 25.00 -26.46
C GLY A 168 17.60 24.61 -27.65
N SER A 169 16.79 23.54 -27.54
CA SER A 169 15.99 23.03 -28.66
C SER A 169 14.61 23.70 -28.81
N THR A 170 14.11 24.35 -27.75
CA THR A 170 12.77 24.97 -27.68
C THR A 170 12.77 26.46 -27.36
N ASP A 171 13.94 27.09 -27.24
CA ASP A 171 14.14 28.48 -26.76
C ASP A 171 13.26 29.55 -27.44
N TYR A 172 12.85 29.33 -28.69
CA TYR A 172 11.98 30.26 -29.43
C TYR A 172 10.52 30.29 -28.93
N ILE A 173 10.12 29.35 -28.08
CA ILE A 173 8.75 29.20 -27.55
C ILE A 173 8.66 29.71 -26.10
N LYS A 174 9.77 29.70 -25.35
CA LYS A 174 9.89 30.10 -23.93
C LYS A 174 9.58 31.57 -23.61
N GLY A 175 9.16 32.37 -24.59
CA GLY A 175 8.66 33.72 -24.33
C GLY A 175 8.49 34.60 -25.56
N ASN A 176 7.30 34.60 -26.18
CA ASN A 176 6.91 35.72 -27.04
C ASN A 176 5.39 35.91 -27.24
N SER A 177 4.73 36.54 -26.27
CA SER A 177 3.36 37.06 -26.41
C SER A 177 3.30 38.33 -27.30
N ARG A 178 3.94 38.30 -28.49
CA ARG A 178 4.06 39.49 -29.36
C ARG A 178 4.25 39.23 -30.87
N TYR A 179 3.70 38.15 -31.42
CA TYR A 179 3.58 37.97 -32.89
C TYR A 179 2.14 38.18 -33.39
N THR A 180 1.79 39.42 -33.73
CA THR A 180 0.56 39.72 -34.46
C THR A 180 0.74 39.40 -35.95
N ALA A 181 -0.12 38.55 -36.50
CA ALA A 181 -0.11 38.20 -37.91
C ALA A 181 -0.32 39.44 -38.81
N LYS A 182 0.49 39.57 -39.86
CA LYS A 182 0.29 40.58 -40.92
C LYS A 182 -0.01 39.92 -42.25
N THR A 183 -1.25 40.08 -42.69
CA THR A 183 -1.65 39.85 -44.09
C THR A 183 -0.95 40.86 -45.02
N PRO A 184 -0.57 40.47 -46.25
CA PRO A 184 0.15 41.34 -47.17
C PRO A 184 -0.77 42.20 -48.05
N SER A 185 -0.55 43.51 -48.11
CA SER A 185 -0.95 44.34 -49.27
C SER A 185 -0.18 45.66 -49.40
N ASN A 186 0.62 45.74 -50.46
CA ASN A 186 0.86 46.88 -51.34
C ASN A 186 1.45 48.22 -50.83
N ASP A 187 2.67 48.46 -51.33
CA ASP A 187 3.18 49.71 -51.92
C ASP A 187 3.53 50.94 -51.04
N PRO A 188 4.44 51.82 -51.52
CA PRO A 188 5.39 52.50 -50.62
C PRO A 188 5.38 54.02 -50.75
N ASN A 189 6.21 54.71 -49.94
CA ASN A 189 7.28 55.57 -50.46
C ASN A 189 8.20 56.15 -49.36
N THR A 190 9.51 56.21 -49.67
CA THR A 190 10.56 57.21 -49.30
C THR A 190 10.57 57.91 -47.92
N GLY A 191 11.76 58.05 -47.31
CA GLY A 191 11.96 59.06 -46.24
C GLY A 191 13.28 59.00 -45.47
N ASP A 192 14.42 59.13 -46.12
CA ASP A 192 15.74 58.81 -45.56
C ASP A 192 16.28 59.74 -44.42
N SER A 193 16.79 59.11 -43.36
CA SER A 193 17.98 59.51 -42.56
C SER A 193 17.93 60.57 -41.43
N LYS A 194 18.81 60.33 -40.43
CA LYS A 194 19.60 61.23 -39.53
C LYS A 194 19.24 61.40 -38.03
N THR A 195 19.95 60.59 -37.24
CA THR A 195 20.79 60.98 -36.07
C THR A 195 20.29 61.95 -34.99
N LYS A 196 20.19 61.43 -33.73
CA LYS A 196 20.65 61.97 -32.42
C LYS A 196 20.39 63.46 -32.01
N PRO A 197 20.30 63.80 -30.69
CA PRO A 197 20.19 62.96 -29.49
C PRO A 197 19.09 63.39 -28.46
N ALA A 198 18.89 62.55 -27.44
CA ALA A 198 18.48 62.83 -26.05
C ALA A 198 17.54 64.02 -25.70
N SER A 199 16.41 63.69 -25.07
CA SER A 199 15.80 64.51 -24.01
C SER A 199 15.20 63.60 -22.92
N ASN A 200 15.34 63.97 -21.65
CA ASN A 200 14.88 63.15 -20.52
C ASN A 200 13.36 63.26 -20.31
N THR A 201 12.68 62.13 -20.19
CA THR A 201 11.41 62.02 -19.43
C THR A 201 11.40 60.72 -18.64
N LYS A 202 11.46 60.86 -17.30
CA LYS A 202 11.13 59.89 -16.25
C LYS A 202 10.79 58.46 -16.72
N GLU A 203 11.71 57.52 -16.53
CA GLU A 203 11.31 56.12 -16.36
C GLU A 203 10.60 55.96 -15.00
N SER A 204 9.69 55.00 -14.94
CA SER A 204 8.68 54.87 -13.90
C SER A 204 8.94 53.61 -13.06
N TYR A 205 8.94 53.76 -11.73
CA TYR A 205 8.87 52.64 -10.79
C TYR A 205 7.47 52.02 -10.85
N SER A 206 7.19 51.21 -11.87
CA SER A 206 5.85 50.67 -12.13
C SER A 206 5.85 49.27 -12.76
N SER A 207 6.69 48.37 -12.23
CA SER A 207 6.64 46.92 -12.51
C SER A 207 7.25 46.06 -11.38
N LEU A 208 7.25 46.57 -10.14
CA LEU A 208 7.41 45.76 -8.94
C LEU A 208 6.07 45.84 -8.19
N ASP A 209 5.53 44.70 -7.79
CA ASP A 209 4.23 44.66 -7.12
C ASP A 209 4.37 45.18 -5.68
N LYS A 210 3.54 46.17 -5.34
CA LYS A 210 3.47 46.72 -3.99
C LYS A 210 2.94 45.68 -3.02
N ASP A 211 1.92 44.93 -3.41
CA ASP A 211 1.17 44.11 -2.47
C ASP A 211 2.02 42.90 -2.07
N GLN A 212 2.74 42.30 -3.05
CA GLN A 212 3.81 41.32 -2.80
C GLN A 212 4.92 41.89 -1.90
N ALA A 213 5.38 43.11 -2.15
CA ALA A 213 6.43 43.74 -1.33
C ALA A 213 5.98 43.94 0.12
N THR A 214 4.76 44.42 0.36
CA THR A 214 4.24 44.66 1.72
C THR A 214 3.79 43.38 2.45
N ALA A 215 3.52 42.29 1.72
CA ALA A 215 3.33 40.97 2.31
C ALA A 215 4.66 40.35 2.81
N LEU A 216 5.78 40.60 2.10
CA LEU A 216 7.11 40.13 2.48
C LEU A 216 7.82 41.01 3.52
N TYR A 217 7.53 42.32 3.53
CA TYR A 217 8.11 43.28 4.48
C TYR A 217 7.00 44.15 5.11
N PRO A 218 6.42 43.72 6.26
CA PRO A 218 5.28 44.42 6.85
C PRO A 218 5.61 45.80 7.46
N GLN A 219 4.56 46.49 7.92
CA GLN A 219 4.59 47.93 8.30
C GLN A 219 5.33 48.23 9.63
N ASP A 220 5.77 47.21 10.34
CA ASP A 220 6.63 47.23 11.53
C ASP A 220 8.10 46.96 11.16
N VAL A 221 8.39 45.90 10.40
CA VAL A 221 9.74 45.61 9.89
C VAL A 221 10.29 46.79 9.06
N THR A 222 9.46 47.35 8.17
CA THR A 222 9.81 48.56 7.40
C THR A 222 9.96 49.82 8.26
N ASN A 223 9.30 49.90 9.41
CA ASN A 223 9.45 50.97 10.39
C ASN A 223 10.79 50.87 11.13
N ASP A 224 11.18 49.65 11.47
CA ASP A 224 12.37 49.34 12.25
C ASP A 224 13.64 49.46 11.40
N ILE A 225 13.54 49.25 10.09
CA ILE A 225 14.55 49.62 9.11
C ILE A 225 14.68 51.15 8.98
N LEU A 226 13.56 51.89 8.85
CA LEU A 226 13.61 53.35 8.71
C LEU A 226 14.08 54.09 9.97
N SER A 227 13.76 53.57 11.15
CA SER A 227 14.28 54.07 12.43
C SER A 227 15.71 53.61 12.73
N GLY A 228 16.19 52.56 12.05
CA GLY A 228 17.56 52.03 12.20
C GLY A 228 17.73 51.07 13.38
N ILE A 229 16.66 50.39 13.79
CA ILE A 229 16.65 49.22 14.68
C ILE A 229 17.17 47.99 13.91
N LEU A 230 16.80 47.86 12.63
CA LEU A 230 17.33 46.88 11.69
C LEU A 230 18.33 47.54 10.73
N GLU A 231 19.48 46.88 10.48
CA GLU A 231 20.50 47.39 9.57
C GLU A 231 20.09 47.23 8.10
N TRP A 232 20.44 48.24 7.29
CA TRP A 232 20.06 48.31 5.88
C TRP A 232 20.88 47.32 5.02
N PRO A 233 20.24 46.51 4.16
CA PRO A 233 20.94 45.59 3.29
C PRO A 233 21.68 46.34 2.17
N LEU A 234 22.72 45.71 1.61
CA LEU A 234 23.63 46.38 0.67
C LEU A 234 22.88 46.87 -0.58
N GLY A 235 23.04 48.14 -0.93
CA GLY A 235 22.35 48.78 -2.07
C GLY A 235 20.96 49.35 -1.77
N PHE A 236 20.37 49.08 -0.60
CA PHE A 236 19.06 49.64 -0.20
C PHE A 236 19.08 51.18 -0.16
N GLU A 237 20.18 51.79 0.30
CA GLU A 237 20.35 53.24 0.39
C GLU A 237 20.11 53.94 -0.96
N GLU A 238 20.67 53.41 -2.05
CA GLU A 238 20.49 53.96 -3.39
C GLU A 238 19.05 53.83 -3.90
N CYS A 239 18.25 52.90 -3.36
CA CYS A 239 16.83 52.79 -3.69
C CYS A 239 16.00 53.80 -2.87
N ILE A 240 16.12 53.78 -1.54
CA ILE A 240 15.24 54.55 -0.67
C ILE A 240 15.46 56.07 -0.80
N GLN A 241 16.70 56.52 -1.06
CA GLN A 241 17.01 57.95 -1.25
C GLN A 241 16.43 58.55 -2.54
N LYS A 242 15.96 57.72 -3.49
CA LYS A 242 15.23 58.20 -4.68
C LYS A 242 13.77 58.58 -4.37
N THR A 243 13.24 58.09 -3.24
CA THR A 243 11.83 58.26 -2.84
C THR A 243 11.67 59.12 -1.58
N ILE A 244 12.63 59.05 -0.64
CA ILE A 244 12.64 59.79 0.62
C ILE A 244 13.94 60.61 0.70
N SER A 245 13.86 61.92 0.98
CA SER A 245 15.09 62.74 1.05
C SER A 245 15.96 62.36 2.25
N THR A 246 17.28 62.48 2.11
CA THR A 246 18.27 62.16 3.15
C THR A 246 18.02 62.94 4.45
N GLU A 247 17.54 64.18 4.34
CA GLU A 247 17.15 65.03 5.47
C GLU A 247 15.94 64.47 6.24
N LYS A 248 14.95 63.91 5.53
CA LYS A 248 13.78 63.27 6.13
C LYS A 248 14.16 61.91 6.75
N LEU A 249 14.94 61.09 6.02
CA LEU A 249 15.50 59.83 6.52
C LEU A 249 16.31 60.01 7.80
N ALA A 250 17.14 61.06 7.90
CA ALA A 250 17.87 61.37 9.12
C ALA A 250 16.92 61.66 10.30
N SER A 251 15.86 62.46 10.09
CA SER A 251 14.92 62.83 11.15
C SER A 251 14.04 61.68 11.68
N PHE A 252 13.91 60.57 10.94
CA PHE A 252 13.20 59.38 11.40
C PHE A 252 13.88 58.68 12.59
N LYS A 253 15.21 58.81 12.73
CA LYS A 253 15.96 58.25 13.87
C LYS A 253 15.73 59.03 15.17
N ASP A 254 15.44 60.34 15.06
CA ASP A 254 15.14 61.22 16.20
C ASP A 254 13.64 61.25 16.54
N ASN A 255 12.75 60.96 15.59
CA ASN A 255 11.30 60.96 15.77
C ASN A 255 10.60 59.94 14.87
N THR A 256 10.50 58.69 15.33
CA THR A 256 9.87 57.58 14.60
C THR A 256 8.39 57.82 14.28
N ASN A 257 7.68 58.62 15.07
CA ASN A 257 6.28 59.00 14.80
C ASN A 257 6.11 59.89 13.55
N ALA A 258 7.19 60.32 12.90
CA ALA A 258 7.16 61.01 11.61
C ALA A 258 7.16 60.06 10.39
N ILE A 259 7.35 58.75 10.60
CA ILE A 259 7.37 57.74 9.52
C ILE A 259 5.92 57.46 9.06
N GLY A 260 5.57 57.90 7.85
CA GLY A 260 4.24 57.67 7.27
C GLY A 260 4.12 56.34 6.53
N GLY A 261 2.90 55.86 6.30
CA GLY A 261 2.66 54.62 5.55
C GLY A 261 3.31 54.61 4.15
N MET A 262 3.31 55.73 3.43
CA MET A 262 3.99 55.84 2.13
C MET A 262 5.52 55.73 2.22
N ASP A 263 6.13 56.08 3.36
CA ASP A 263 7.56 55.90 3.60
C ASP A 263 7.89 54.40 3.84
N LYS A 264 7.00 53.70 4.55
CA LYS A 264 7.07 52.25 4.81
C LYS A 264 6.84 51.44 3.53
N ASP A 265 5.82 51.80 2.74
CA ASP A 265 5.53 51.23 1.43
C ASP A 265 6.74 51.33 0.48
N ALA A 266 7.39 52.50 0.43
CA ALA A 266 8.62 52.70 -0.35
C ALA A 266 9.79 51.84 0.15
N THR A 267 9.84 51.58 1.46
CA THR A 267 10.84 50.70 2.09
C THR A 267 10.61 49.25 1.71
N ALA A 268 9.37 48.74 1.80
CA ALA A 268 9.01 47.39 1.35
C ALA A 268 9.39 47.14 -0.12
N ILE A 269 9.03 48.06 -1.02
CA ILE A 269 9.36 47.96 -2.45
C ILE A 269 10.88 47.99 -2.69
N CYS A 270 11.63 48.80 -1.94
CA CYS A 270 13.09 48.83 -2.06
C CYS A 270 13.77 47.58 -1.48
N LEU A 271 13.20 46.93 -0.46
CA LEU A 271 13.70 45.64 0.05
C LEU A 271 13.43 44.52 -0.96
N LEU A 272 12.22 44.44 -1.52
CA LEU A 272 11.91 43.49 -2.59
C LEU A 272 12.82 43.71 -3.82
N SER A 273 13.14 44.96 -4.16
CA SER A 273 14.09 45.28 -5.23
C SER A 273 15.50 44.78 -4.92
N VAL A 274 16.02 44.96 -3.69
CA VAL A 274 17.34 44.44 -3.30
C VAL A 274 17.34 42.90 -3.35
N GLU A 275 16.30 42.28 -2.80
CA GLU A 275 16.13 40.83 -2.78
C GLU A 275 16.06 40.20 -4.19
N LEU A 276 15.33 40.82 -5.13
CA LEU A 276 15.25 40.34 -6.52
C LEU A 276 16.56 40.52 -7.31
N ASN A 277 17.40 41.48 -6.92
CA ASN A 277 18.74 41.66 -7.51
C ASN A 277 19.83 40.84 -6.78
N SER A 278 19.56 40.32 -5.59
CA SER A 278 20.46 39.51 -4.77
C SER A 278 19.65 38.62 -3.82
N PRO A 279 19.16 37.45 -4.27
CA PRO A 279 18.32 36.57 -3.46
C PRO A 279 19.00 36.14 -2.15
N GLY A 280 18.23 36.08 -1.07
CA GLY A 280 18.67 35.79 0.28
C GLY A 280 19.34 36.95 1.02
N SER A 281 19.63 38.07 0.35
CA SER A 281 20.31 39.23 0.98
C SER A 281 19.46 39.96 2.01
N THR A 282 18.16 39.66 2.11
CA THR A 282 17.24 40.24 3.09
C THR A 282 16.57 39.22 4.01
N ASP A 283 16.95 37.93 4.00
CA ASP A 283 16.26 36.89 4.78
C ASP A 283 16.26 37.15 6.30
N TYR A 284 17.34 37.75 6.84
CA TYR A 284 17.40 38.16 8.25
C TYR A 284 16.36 39.23 8.61
N ILE A 285 15.89 40.01 7.62
CA ILE A 285 14.82 41.00 7.76
C ILE A 285 13.46 40.29 7.71
N LYS A 286 13.26 39.35 6.78
CA LYS A 286 12.04 38.53 6.70
C LYS A 286 11.81 37.74 8.00
N ALA A 287 12.87 37.17 8.57
CA ALA A 287 12.82 36.45 9.86
C ALA A 287 12.42 37.36 11.05
N SER A 288 12.64 38.68 10.97
CA SER A 288 12.15 39.61 12.00
C SER A 288 10.64 39.87 11.93
N ALA A 289 9.99 39.59 10.79
CA ALA A 289 8.55 39.75 10.58
C ALA A 289 7.71 38.67 11.28
N THR A 290 8.32 37.57 11.73
CA THR A 290 7.61 36.37 12.19
C THR A 290 7.73 36.10 13.69
N SER A 291 8.34 37.00 14.47
CA SER A 291 8.55 36.81 15.91
C SER A 291 7.72 37.75 16.78
N ASP A 292 6.68 37.22 17.42
CA ASP A 292 5.96 37.89 18.53
C ASP A 292 6.22 37.17 19.86
N LYS A 293 6.16 37.88 21.00
CA LYS A 293 6.83 37.46 22.25
C LYS A 293 6.04 37.76 23.53
N PRO A 294 6.24 36.93 24.57
CA PRO A 294 6.41 37.46 25.93
C PRO A 294 7.70 36.93 26.60
N SER A 295 8.00 37.42 27.81
CA SER A 295 9.35 37.33 28.40
C SER A 295 9.41 36.88 29.87
N SER A 296 10.42 36.06 30.19
CA SER A 296 11.29 36.16 31.38
C SER A 296 12.43 35.14 31.27
N GLY A 297 13.61 35.28 31.88
CA GLY A 297 14.13 36.46 32.59
C GLY A 297 15.08 36.10 33.74
N HIS A 298 16.36 35.81 33.44
CA HIS A 298 17.46 35.74 34.44
C HIS A 298 18.82 36.13 33.82
N SER A 299 19.79 36.54 34.63
CA SER A 299 21.07 37.11 34.20
C SER A 299 22.28 36.27 34.65
N GLY A 300 23.27 36.10 33.76
CA GLY A 300 24.46 35.28 34.04
C GLY A 300 25.64 35.46 33.07
N THR A 301 26.51 36.41 33.37
CA THR A 301 27.89 36.55 32.84
C THR A 301 28.71 35.24 32.90
N LYS A 302 29.71 34.93 32.04
CA LYS A 302 30.63 35.81 31.27
C LYS A 302 31.62 35.09 30.31
N ASP A 303 32.22 35.88 29.41
CA ASP A 303 33.59 35.80 28.83
C ASP A 303 34.10 34.52 28.09
N LYS A 304 34.10 34.53 26.73
CA LYS A 304 35.24 34.28 25.77
C LYS A 304 34.73 33.86 24.34
N PRO A 305 35.58 33.73 23.28
CA PRO A 305 35.96 34.85 22.42
C PRO A 305 35.66 34.63 20.92
N ASN A 306 35.84 35.66 20.08
CA ASN A 306 35.63 35.57 18.63
C ASN A 306 36.49 34.50 17.94
N GLY A 307 35.86 33.71 17.07
CA GLY A 307 36.48 32.88 16.03
C GLY A 307 35.44 32.66 14.91
N SER A 308 35.82 32.89 13.66
CA SER A 308 34.87 33.02 12.54
C SER A 308 34.91 31.84 11.57
N ASP A 309 33.76 31.23 11.30
CA ASP A 309 33.40 30.76 9.95
C ASP A 309 31.87 30.67 9.83
N THR A 310 31.30 31.30 8.80
CA THR A 310 29.88 31.16 8.40
C THR A 310 29.71 30.75 6.94
N GLY A 311 30.81 30.53 6.20
CA GLY A 311 30.77 29.96 4.85
C GLY A 311 30.77 28.43 4.86
N SER A 312 31.41 27.83 5.88
CA SER A 312 31.54 26.38 6.00
C SER A 312 30.21 25.65 6.26
N GLY A 313 29.37 26.16 7.17
CA GLY A 313 28.17 25.44 7.65
C GLY A 313 27.13 25.10 6.57
N ASN A 314 26.83 26.04 5.67
CA ASN A 314 25.85 25.81 4.60
C ASN A 314 26.38 24.84 3.53
N ALA A 315 27.70 24.84 3.28
CA ALA A 315 28.33 23.88 2.37
C ALA A 315 28.31 22.46 2.96
N ILE A 316 28.58 22.33 4.27
CA ILE A 316 28.49 21.05 4.99
C ILE A 316 27.05 20.51 4.97
N ARG A 317 26.02 21.35 5.19
CA ARG A 317 24.62 20.88 5.11
C ARG A 317 24.23 20.37 3.73
N ALA A 318 24.57 21.11 2.67
CA ALA A 318 24.31 20.65 1.30
C ALA A 318 25.02 19.31 1.00
N GLN A 319 26.28 19.15 1.42
CA GLN A 319 27.02 17.90 1.23
C GLN A 319 26.47 16.74 2.08
N ALA A 320 25.99 17.02 3.28
CA ALA A 320 25.32 16.03 4.12
C ALA A 320 23.97 15.59 3.53
N GLN A 321 23.19 16.51 2.97
CA GLN A 321 21.93 16.22 2.28
C GLN A 321 22.16 15.47 0.96
N ASP A 322 23.10 15.92 0.11
CA ASP A 322 23.48 15.21 -1.14
C ASP A 322 23.89 13.76 -0.87
N LEU A 323 24.48 13.47 0.30
CA LEU A 323 24.91 12.13 0.69
C LEU A 323 23.76 11.33 1.35
N PHE A 324 23.20 11.82 2.46
CA PHE A 324 22.25 11.09 3.30
C PHE A 324 20.77 11.22 2.90
N ALA A 325 20.40 12.16 2.02
CA ALA A 325 19.05 12.25 1.46
C ALA A 325 18.93 11.58 0.08
N SER A 326 20.03 11.04 -0.48
CA SER A 326 20.09 10.49 -1.84
C SER A 326 19.22 9.24 -2.06
N THR A 327 18.88 8.50 -1.00
CA THR A 327 17.93 7.38 -1.03
C THR A 327 16.97 7.43 0.16
N GLU A 328 15.79 6.85 0.00
CA GLU A 328 14.78 6.68 1.05
C GLU A 328 15.31 5.84 2.24
N LEU A 329 16.10 4.79 1.93
CA LEU A 329 16.83 3.99 2.92
C LEU A 329 17.76 4.86 3.79
N TYR A 330 18.54 5.74 3.18
CA TYR A 330 19.43 6.62 3.95
C TYR A 330 18.66 7.63 4.80
N GLN A 331 17.56 8.19 4.31
CA GLN A 331 16.70 9.07 5.10
C GLN A 331 16.11 8.35 6.32
N ASN A 332 15.61 7.13 6.14
CA ASN A 332 15.04 6.31 7.21
C ASN A 332 16.11 5.88 8.22
N MET A 333 17.30 5.50 7.78
CA MET A 333 18.47 5.26 8.63
C MET A 333 18.79 6.47 9.52
N VAL A 334 18.89 7.69 8.95
CA VAL A 334 19.19 8.90 9.74
C VAL A 334 18.07 9.20 10.74
N ALA A 335 16.81 9.03 10.34
CA ALA A 335 15.67 9.15 11.23
C ALA A 335 15.76 8.17 12.41
N ASN A 336 16.10 6.90 12.15
CA ASN A 336 16.22 5.85 13.16
C ASN A 336 17.37 6.09 14.17
N ILE A 337 18.52 6.58 13.70
CA ILE A 337 19.65 6.96 14.57
C ILE A 337 19.27 8.13 15.50
N LEU A 338 18.51 9.09 14.96
CA LEU A 338 18.03 10.27 15.68
C LEU A 338 16.96 9.91 16.74
N THR A 339 15.91 9.18 16.35
CA THR A 339 14.84 8.70 17.25
C THR A 339 15.30 7.57 18.18
N GLY A 340 16.49 7.01 18.00
CA GLY A 340 17.07 5.99 18.88
C GLY A 340 16.46 4.60 18.71
N SER A 341 15.73 4.35 17.61
CA SER A 341 15.34 3.01 17.20
C SER A 341 16.52 2.22 16.60
N ALA A 342 17.54 2.92 16.11
CA ALA A 342 18.84 2.36 15.72
C ALA A 342 19.94 2.72 16.73
N SER A 343 20.99 1.89 16.77
CA SER A 343 22.18 2.17 17.58
C SER A 343 22.92 3.40 17.06
N SER A 344 23.08 4.43 17.90
CA SER A 344 23.76 5.65 17.50
C SER A 344 25.27 5.44 17.36
N PRO A 345 25.88 5.83 16.22
CA PRO A 345 27.31 5.61 16.00
C PRO A 345 28.15 6.56 16.86
N SER A 346 29.41 6.19 17.11
CA SER A 346 30.27 6.86 18.11
C SER A 346 30.37 8.37 17.88
N GLY A 347 29.98 9.15 18.89
CA GLY A 347 30.00 10.61 18.88
C GLY A 347 28.73 11.28 18.32
N PHE A 348 27.79 10.53 17.73
CA PHE A 348 26.55 11.10 17.19
C PHE A 348 25.72 11.79 18.28
N ASP A 349 25.46 11.11 19.40
CA ASP A 349 24.68 11.65 20.52
C ASP A 349 25.25 12.96 21.07
N GLU A 350 26.58 13.07 21.20
CA GLU A 350 27.24 14.31 21.64
C GLU A 350 27.09 15.43 20.61
N CYS A 351 27.16 15.11 19.32
CA CYS A 351 26.95 16.07 18.23
C CYS A 351 25.51 16.56 18.16
N ILE A 352 24.53 15.65 18.06
CA ILE A 352 23.12 16.03 17.88
C ILE A 352 22.57 16.71 19.14
N SER A 353 22.94 16.23 20.34
CA SER A 353 22.60 16.91 21.61
C SER A 353 23.25 18.30 21.73
N SER A 354 24.27 18.62 20.93
CA SER A 354 24.86 19.97 20.85
C SER A 354 24.21 20.84 19.76
N ALA A 355 23.61 20.22 18.73
CA ALA A 355 22.92 20.91 17.64
C ALA A 355 21.47 21.29 18.01
N ILE A 356 20.64 20.31 18.40
CA ILE A 356 19.22 20.51 18.74
C ILE A 356 18.96 20.63 20.25
N GLY A 357 19.92 20.22 21.09
CA GLY A 357 19.84 20.26 22.54
C GLY A 357 19.39 18.94 23.18
N ALA A 358 19.88 18.67 24.39
CA ALA A 358 19.64 17.41 25.11
C ALA A 358 18.15 17.13 25.37
N ASP A 359 17.40 18.13 25.83
CA ASP A 359 15.97 17.97 26.15
C ASP A 359 15.14 17.70 24.88
N ALA A 360 15.52 18.28 23.73
CA ALA A 360 14.88 18.02 22.44
C ALA A 360 15.17 16.59 21.95
N LEU A 361 16.42 16.14 22.03
CA LEU A 361 16.79 14.76 21.71
C LEU A 361 16.04 13.75 22.61
N ILE A 362 15.89 14.04 23.90
CA ILE A 362 15.11 13.20 24.83
C ILE A 362 13.64 13.13 24.41
N MET A 363 13.02 14.25 24.03
CA MET A 363 11.64 14.28 23.55
C MET A 363 11.45 13.53 22.22
N ILE A 364 12.37 13.71 21.27
CA ILE A 364 12.37 13.01 19.97
C ILE A 364 12.47 11.49 20.17
N ARG A 365 13.33 11.04 21.07
CA ARG A 365 13.50 9.62 21.42
C ARG A 365 12.36 9.05 22.26
N ALA A 366 11.71 9.86 23.10
CA ALA A 366 10.55 9.45 23.88
C ALA A 366 9.27 9.30 23.05
N ASN A 367 9.12 10.11 21.99
CA ASN A 367 7.94 10.12 21.13
C ASN A 367 8.15 9.34 19.81
N VAL A 368 9.39 9.00 19.46
CA VAL A 368 9.80 8.42 18.15
C VAL A 368 9.40 9.33 16.96
N THR A 369 9.43 10.65 17.18
CA THR A 369 9.06 11.67 16.18
C THR A 369 10.13 12.75 16.11
N ALA A 370 10.59 13.07 14.91
CA ALA A 370 11.54 14.15 14.63
C ALA A 370 11.01 15.08 13.52
N GLU A 371 11.34 16.36 13.58
CA GLU A 371 11.04 17.29 12.49
C GLU A 371 12.01 17.11 11.31
N ALA A 372 11.65 17.66 10.15
CA ALA A 372 12.55 17.65 8.98
C ALA A 372 13.89 18.35 9.28
N MET A 373 13.86 19.43 10.07
CA MET A 373 15.07 20.16 10.46
C MET A 373 15.95 19.38 11.46
N ASP A 374 15.37 18.55 12.33
CA ASP A 374 16.15 17.67 13.22
C ASP A 374 16.84 16.56 12.41
N ARG A 375 16.18 16.04 11.37
CA ARG A 375 16.78 15.11 10.41
C ARG A 375 17.96 15.76 9.66
N ASP A 376 17.83 17.01 9.23
CA ASP A 376 18.95 17.76 8.63
C ASP A 376 20.16 17.89 9.57
N GLU A 377 19.94 18.23 10.86
CA GLU A 377 21.05 18.29 11.83
C GLU A 377 21.66 16.89 12.06
N ALA A 378 20.86 15.83 12.03
CA ALA A 378 21.35 14.46 12.14
C ALA A 378 22.22 14.07 10.92
N MET A 379 21.82 14.40 9.69
CA MET A 379 22.66 14.24 8.50
C MET A 379 23.98 15.01 8.64
N VAL A 380 23.91 16.28 9.06
CA VAL A 380 25.09 17.13 9.30
C VAL A 380 26.02 16.51 10.35
N CYS A 381 25.48 15.94 11.43
CA CYS A 381 26.27 15.28 12.46
C CYS A 381 26.96 14.00 11.97
N LEU A 382 26.26 13.13 11.23
CA LEU A 382 26.85 11.90 10.68
C LEU A 382 27.96 12.23 9.67
N PHE A 383 27.70 13.15 8.75
CA PHE A 383 28.68 13.68 7.80
C PHE A 383 29.90 14.31 8.50
N SER A 384 29.68 15.14 9.52
CA SER A 384 30.74 15.83 10.26
C SER A 384 31.61 14.89 11.11
N LEU A 385 31.07 13.73 11.51
CA LEU A 385 31.81 12.65 12.16
C LEU A 385 32.54 11.74 11.15
N GLY A 386 32.27 11.89 9.85
CA GLY A 386 32.96 11.21 8.75
C GLY A 386 32.33 9.90 8.29
N TYR A 387 31.18 9.50 8.86
CA TYR A 387 30.51 8.25 8.46
C TYR A 387 30.00 8.32 7.03
N GLN A 388 30.15 7.24 6.27
CA GLN A 388 29.45 7.06 5.00
C GLN A 388 28.10 6.34 5.20
N PRO A 389 27.08 6.61 4.37
CA PRO A 389 25.79 5.93 4.48
C PRO A 389 25.86 4.40 4.38
N GLU A 390 26.73 3.89 3.52
CA GLU A 390 26.94 2.46 3.25
C GLU A 390 27.56 1.74 4.46
N GLU A 391 28.42 2.44 5.22
CA GLU A 391 29.00 1.96 6.48
C GLU A 391 27.95 1.89 7.60
N LEU A 392 26.88 2.68 7.49
CA LEU A 392 25.86 2.81 8.52
C LEU A 392 24.66 1.89 8.31
N ILE A 393 24.16 1.66 7.07
CA ILE A 393 22.94 0.85 6.79
C ILE A 393 22.91 -0.40 7.66
N LEU A 394 23.98 -1.19 7.58
CA LEU A 394 24.12 -2.46 8.27
C LEU A 394 23.86 -2.30 9.77
N SER A 395 24.60 -1.39 10.42
CA SER A 395 24.52 -1.12 11.85
C SER A 395 23.25 -0.41 12.34
N THR A 396 22.34 -0.03 11.42
CA THR A 396 21.24 0.93 11.70
C THR A 396 19.85 0.45 11.28
N ILE A 397 19.72 -0.79 10.78
CA ILE A 397 18.41 -1.46 10.75
C ILE A 397 17.89 -1.53 12.20
N PRO A 398 16.72 -0.96 12.53
CA PRO A 398 16.15 -1.06 13.87
C PRO A 398 15.85 -2.51 14.24
N VAL A 399 16.22 -2.91 15.46
CA VAL A 399 15.95 -4.25 15.99
C VAL A 399 15.19 -4.11 17.31
N GLU A 400 13.88 -4.33 17.27
CA GLU A 400 13.09 -4.48 18.49
C GLU A 400 13.45 -5.81 19.17
N THR A 401 13.66 -5.77 20.49
CA THR A 401 13.91 -6.97 21.31
C THR A 401 12.70 -7.22 22.20
N LEU A 402 11.99 -8.32 21.96
CA LEU A 402 10.77 -8.66 22.69
C LEU A 402 11.08 -9.56 23.90
N SER A 403 10.39 -9.30 25.02
CA SER A 403 10.51 -10.11 26.24
C SER A 403 9.59 -11.34 26.18
N THR A 404 9.91 -12.28 25.30
CA THR A 404 9.05 -13.45 25.02
C THR A 404 9.34 -14.64 25.94
N THR A 405 8.41 -15.60 25.95
CA THR A 405 8.55 -16.91 26.58
C THR A 405 7.63 -17.87 25.84
N TYR A 406 8.21 -18.92 25.26
CA TYR A 406 7.50 -19.93 24.47
C TYR A 406 8.12 -21.31 24.69
N GLN A 407 7.37 -22.36 24.40
CA GLN A 407 7.84 -23.75 24.42
C GLN A 407 8.77 -24.02 23.22
N TYR A 408 9.94 -24.60 23.50
CA TYR A 408 10.93 -25.00 22.49
C TYR A 408 11.59 -26.34 22.87
N GLY A 409 12.15 -27.03 21.87
CA GLY A 409 12.84 -28.31 22.04
C GLY A 409 11.99 -29.54 21.70
N ASN A 410 12.20 -30.64 22.44
CA ASN A 410 11.82 -32.00 22.06
C ASN A 410 10.31 -32.23 21.81
N LEU A 411 9.88 -32.14 20.56
CA LEU A 411 8.94 -33.13 20.01
C LEU A 411 9.69 -34.45 19.72
N SER A 412 8.94 -35.51 19.45
CA SER A 412 9.51 -36.73 18.88
C SER A 412 9.89 -36.49 17.41
N ASN A 413 11.14 -36.79 17.03
CA ASN A 413 11.53 -36.84 15.62
C ASN A 413 10.75 -37.96 14.91
N LYS A 414 9.65 -37.58 14.27
CA LYS A 414 8.87 -38.44 13.39
C LYS A 414 9.63 -38.64 12.08
N THR A 415 9.52 -39.82 11.47
CA THR A 415 10.33 -40.21 10.29
C THR A 415 9.55 -40.98 9.22
N GLY A 416 8.23 -41.14 9.36
CA GLY A 416 7.37 -41.60 8.27
C GLY A 416 7.20 -40.51 7.20
N PRO A 417 6.48 -40.78 6.11
CA PRO A 417 6.24 -39.77 5.08
C PRO A 417 5.25 -38.68 5.55
N PHE A 418 5.26 -37.53 4.89
CA PHE A 418 4.09 -36.64 4.86
C PHE A 418 2.88 -37.36 4.23
N VAL A 419 1.66 -37.05 4.70
CA VAL A 419 0.42 -37.65 4.19
C VAL A 419 -0.53 -36.61 3.59
N SER A 420 -1.48 -37.07 2.77
CA SER A 420 -2.52 -36.19 2.24
C SER A 420 -3.53 -35.79 3.32
N ASN A 421 -4.01 -34.55 3.27
CA ASN A 421 -4.91 -33.95 4.28
C ASN A 421 -4.32 -34.02 5.71
N GLN A 422 -3.02 -33.78 5.84
CA GLN A 422 -2.36 -33.72 7.14
C GLN A 422 -2.72 -32.43 7.89
N ASP A 423 -2.90 -32.55 9.21
CA ASP A 423 -2.98 -31.43 10.14
C ASP A 423 -1.60 -30.79 10.35
N ALA A 424 -1.54 -29.47 10.45
CA ALA A 424 -0.37 -28.72 10.90
C ALA A 424 -0.15 -28.88 12.41
N ASP A 425 1.10 -28.84 12.88
CA ASP A 425 1.41 -28.94 14.32
C ASP A 425 1.09 -27.61 15.05
N ILE A 426 1.44 -26.48 14.43
CA ILE A 426 1.31 -25.11 14.97
C ILE A 426 1.07 -24.10 13.84
N VAL A 427 0.57 -22.91 14.21
CA VAL A 427 0.47 -21.74 13.33
C VAL A 427 1.10 -20.50 13.99
N LEU A 428 1.93 -19.78 13.23
CA LEU A 428 2.42 -18.45 13.56
C LEU A 428 1.75 -17.41 12.63
N GLY A 429 1.72 -16.14 13.04
CA GLY A 429 0.98 -15.11 12.34
C GLY A 429 -0.55 -15.19 12.52
N ALA A 430 -1.01 -15.88 13.56
CA ALA A 430 -2.39 -15.97 14.03
C ALA A 430 -2.39 -16.33 15.53
N ILE A 431 -3.49 -16.07 16.25
CA ILE A 431 -3.59 -16.35 17.70
C ILE A 431 -3.48 -17.86 17.98
N ASP A 432 -4.33 -18.67 17.35
CA ASP A 432 -4.23 -20.13 17.26
C ASP A 432 -5.13 -20.62 16.12
N PHE A 433 -5.12 -21.91 15.81
CA PHE A 433 -6.09 -22.50 14.89
C PHE A 433 -7.53 -22.20 15.31
N ASN A 434 -8.36 -21.84 14.34
CA ASN A 434 -9.79 -21.57 14.49
C ASN A 434 -10.15 -20.51 15.55
N THR A 435 -9.20 -19.65 15.97
CA THR A 435 -9.33 -18.70 17.09
C THR A 435 -9.13 -17.25 16.66
N THR A 436 -10.02 -16.34 17.10
CA THR A 436 -10.02 -14.90 16.74
C THR A 436 -9.21 -14.00 17.66
N GLY A 437 -8.95 -14.43 18.90
CA GLY A 437 -8.51 -13.56 20.00
C GLY A 437 -9.63 -12.81 20.73
N GLY A 438 -10.83 -12.70 20.16
CA GLY A 438 -12.03 -12.20 20.84
C GLY A 438 -12.97 -11.33 20.00
N PRO A 439 -13.91 -10.61 20.66
CA PRO A 439 -14.91 -9.76 19.99
C PRO A 439 -14.36 -8.44 19.44
N LEU A 440 -13.17 -8.01 19.90
CA LEU A 440 -12.55 -6.72 19.55
C LEU A 440 -11.15 -6.85 18.95
N LEU A 441 -10.68 -8.05 18.61
CA LEU A 441 -9.53 -8.21 17.71
C LEU A 441 -10.07 -8.54 16.32
N PHE A 442 -9.96 -7.60 15.39
CA PHE A 442 -10.35 -7.78 14.00
C PHE A 442 -9.14 -8.23 13.18
N ASN A 443 -9.39 -9.01 12.11
CA ASN A 443 -8.38 -9.45 11.17
C ASN A 443 -8.87 -9.16 9.76
N HIS A 444 -8.38 -8.05 9.21
CA HIS A 444 -8.84 -7.50 7.94
C HIS A 444 -10.36 -7.22 7.92
N PRO A 445 -10.87 -6.34 8.83
CA PRO A 445 -12.24 -5.85 8.77
C PRO A 445 -12.51 -5.21 7.41
N SER A 446 -13.65 -5.49 6.80
CA SER A 446 -13.98 -5.05 5.45
C SER A 446 -15.26 -4.23 5.35
N GLY A 447 -16.25 -4.67 4.57
CA GLY A 447 -17.48 -3.91 4.37
C GLY A 447 -18.23 -3.69 5.68
N ILE A 448 -18.82 -2.50 5.79
CA ILE A 448 -19.46 -1.98 6.99
C ILE A 448 -20.81 -1.37 6.58
N ALA A 449 -21.85 -1.56 7.40
CA ALA A 449 -23.22 -1.14 7.06
C ALA A 449 -23.99 -0.70 8.31
N THR A 450 -25.00 0.15 8.11
CA THR A 450 -25.87 0.68 9.17
C THR A 450 -27.27 0.97 8.65
N ASP A 451 -28.26 0.92 9.54
CA ASP A 451 -29.63 1.40 9.34
C ASP A 451 -29.88 2.75 10.09
N GLY A 452 -28.80 3.42 10.53
CA GLY A 452 -28.86 4.59 11.39
C GLY A 452 -29.11 4.31 12.88
N THR A 453 -29.27 3.03 13.28
CA THR A 453 -29.48 2.60 14.68
C THR A 453 -28.46 1.54 15.12
N ARG A 454 -28.06 0.65 14.21
CA ARG A 454 -27.21 -0.54 14.40
C ARG A 454 -25.99 -0.46 13.49
N LEU A 455 -24.93 -1.20 13.82
CA LEU A 455 -23.71 -1.27 13.01
C LEU A 455 -23.39 -2.74 12.71
N LEU A 456 -23.03 -3.05 11.46
CA LEU A 456 -22.61 -4.37 11.01
C LEU A 456 -21.26 -4.27 10.30
N MET A 457 -20.33 -5.20 10.54
CA MET A 457 -19.00 -5.19 9.92
C MET A 457 -18.48 -6.61 9.61
N ALA A 458 -17.93 -6.82 8.41
CA ALA A 458 -17.37 -8.11 7.95
C ALA A 458 -15.92 -8.27 8.39
N ASP A 459 -15.67 -9.11 9.38
CA ASP A 459 -14.32 -9.38 9.88
C ASP A 459 -13.70 -10.52 9.07
N SER A 460 -13.20 -10.16 7.88
CA SER A 460 -13.05 -11.07 6.72
C SER A 460 -12.24 -12.33 7.02
N TYR A 461 -11.03 -12.20 7.59
CA TYR A 461 -10.15 -13.35 7.83
C TYR A 461 -10.59 -14.12 9.09
N ASN A 462 -11.49 -13.55 9.89
CA ASN A 462 -12.14 -14.23 11.01
C ASN A 462 -13.47 -14.92 10.62
N ASN A 463 -13.81 -15.00 9.33
CA ASN A 463 -14.97 -15.74 8.80
C ASN A 463 -16.30 -15.40 9.51
N ARG A 464 -16.50 -14.11 9.84
CA ARG A 464 -17.62 -13.66 10.66
C ARG A 464 -18.12 -12.26 10.26
N VAL A 465 -19.37 -11.97 10.61
CA VAL A 465 -19.91 -10.59 10.65
C VAL A 465 -20.21 -10.25 12.10
N LEU A 466 -19.77 -9.08 12.55
CA LEU A 466 -19.99 -8.54 13.89
C LEU A 466 -21.10 -7.49 13.84
N ILE A 467 -22.01 -7.51 14.83
CA ILE A 467 -23.19 -6.65 14.88
C ILE A 467 -23.31 -5.99 16.26
N TRP A 468 -23.50 -4.67 16.27
CA TRP A 468 -23.87 -3.88 17.44
C TRP A 468 -25.35 -3.46 17.32
N ASN A 469 -26.16 -3.78 18.33
CA ASN A 469 -27.60 -3.49 18.37
C ASN A 469 -27.93 -2.01 18.66
N THR A 470 -26.90 -1.23 19.01
CA THR A 470 -26.91 0.24 19.06
C THR A 470 -25.60 0.74 18.46
N LEU A 471 -25.63 1.89 17.77
CA LEU A 471 -24.41 2.56 17.32
C LEU A 471 -23.40 2.71 18.48
N PRO A 472 -22.13 2.31 18.31
CA PRO A 472 -21.11 2.50 19.32
C PRO A 472 -20.85 3.99 19.63
N GLU A 473 -20.55 4.26 20.90
CA GLU A 473 -20.09 5.55 21.43
C GLU A 473 -18.65 5.44 22.00
N SER A 474 -18.05 4.24 21.92
CA SER A 474 -16.70 3.94 22.41
C SER A 474 -16.15 2.63 21.81
N ASN A 475 -14.97 2.19 22.25
CA ASN A 475 -14.44 0.86 21.92
C ASN A 475 -15.16 -0.26 22.70
N GLU A 476 -16.43 -0.52 22.34
CA GLU A 476 -17.30 -1.50 22.99
C GLU A 476 -17.58 -2.72 22.12
N SER A 477 -17.77 -3.88 22.77
CA SER A 477 -17.92 -5.17 22.07
C SER A 477 -19.28 -5.30 21.37
N PRO A 478 -19.35 -5.95 20.19
CA PRO A 478 -20.59 -6.29 19.50
C PRO A 478 -21.49 -7.23 20.32
N ASP A 479 -22.80 -7.15 20.06
CA ASP A 479 -23.84 -7.95 20.68
C ASP A 479 -24.02 -9.32 20.03
N ILE A 480 -23.91 -9.39 18.69
CA ILE A 480 -24.18 -10.58 17.87
C ILE A 480 -23.03 -10.85 16.91
N VAL A 481 -22.78 -12.12 16.62
CA VAL A 481 -21.85 -12.58 15.57
C VAL A 481 -22.52 -13.60 14.64
N LEU A 482 -22.44 -13.37 13.33
CA LEU A 482 -22.88 -14.31 12.28
C LEU A 482 -21.68 -15.05 11.67
N GLY A 483 -21.94 -16.20 11.06
CA GLY A 483 -20.91 -17.07 10.47
C GLY A 483 -20.20 -17.99 11.47
N GLN A 484 -20.30 -17.69 12.77
CA GLN A 484 -19.60 -18.35 13.88
C GLN A 484 -20.57 -18.58 15.06
N GLU A 485 -20.30 -19.60 15.88
CA GLU A 485 -21.11 -19.90 17.08
C GLU A 485 -20.93 -18.86 18.20
N ASN A 486 -19.78 -18.17 18.24
CA ASN A 486 -19.41 -17.20 19.26
C ASN A 486 -18.23 -16.33 18.81
N PHE A 487 -17.92 -15.28 19.58
CA PHE A 487 -16.89 -14.29 19.24
C PHE A 487 -15.44 -14.80 19.24
N TYR A 488 -15.17 -16.03 19.68
CA TYR A 488 -13.81 -16.56 19.81
C TYR A 488 -13.40 -17.48 18.66
N THR A 489 -14.34 -17.94 17.82
CA THR A 489 -14.05 -18.88 16.70
C THR A 489 -13.98 -18.18 15.35
N ASN A 490 -13.17 -18.72 14.43
CA ASN A 490 -13.12 -18.29 13.01
C ASN A 490 -13.05 -19.45 12.00
N ALA A 491 -13.54 -20.64 12.34
CA ALA A 491 -13.52 -21.78 11.42
C ALA A 491 -14.41 -21.50 10.19
N PRO A 492 -13.91 -21.64 8.94
CA PRO A 492 -14.70 -21.42 7.74
C PRO A 492 -15.68 -22.58 7.51
N GLY A 493 -16.80 -22.31 6.84
CA GLY A 493 -17.77 -23.35 6.50
C GLY A 493 -18.77 -22.95 5.42
N THR A 494 -19.50 -23.94 4.92
CA THR A 494 -20.49 -23.81 3.83
C THR A 494 -21.95 -23.94 4.29
N GLY A 495 -22.20 -24.08 5.59
CA GLY A 495 -23.56 -24.02 6.16
C GLY A 495 -24.22 -22.65 5.97
N ARG A 496 -25.54 -22.55 6.15
CA ARG A 496 -26.28 -21.26 6.10
C ARG A 496 -25.96 -20.35 7.30
N SER A 497 -25.42 -20.93 8.37
CA SER A 497 -24.90 -20.28 9.58
C SER A 497 -23.38 -20.05 9.56
N ASN A 498 -22.70 -20.38 8.46
CA ASN A 498 -21.24 -20.31 8.32
C ASN A 498 -20.84 -19.47 7.10
N MET A 499 -19.60 -18.96 7.12
CA MET A 499 -19.01 -18.18 6.04
C MET A 499 -17.60 -18.68 5.73
N ASN A 500 -17.08 -18.32 4.56
CA ASN A 500 -15.67 -18.43 4.17
C ASN A 500 -15.27 -17.11 3.49
N TRP A 501 -14.61 -16.25 4.26
CA TRP A 501 -14.12 -14.94 3.86
C TRP A 501 -15.22 -13.96 3.41
N PRO A 502 -16.11 -13.51 4.31
CA PRO A 502 -17.12 -12.51 3.96
C PRO A 502 -16.48 -11.15 3.68
N LYS A 503 -17.02 -10.37 2.71
CA LYS A 503 -16.37 -9.13 2.23
C LYS A 503 -17.20 -7.85 2.30
N SER A 504 -18.52 -7.95 2.29
CA SER A 504 -19.44 -6.80 2.29
C SER A 504 -20.79 -7.19 2.87
N ILE A 505 -21.43 -6.22 3.54
CA ILE A 505 -22.78 -6.32 4.08
C ILE A 505 -23.62 -5.19 3.50
N ALA A 506 -24.91 -5.42 3.31
CA ALA A 506 -25.91 -4.37 3.18
C ALA A 506 -27.14 -4.69 4.06
N THR A 507 -27.87 -3.65 4.47
CA THR A 507 -29.11 -3.76 5.25
C THR A 507 -30.00 -2.56 4.96
N ASP A 508 -31.32 -2.76 4.99
CA ASP A 508 -32.36 -1.73 4.98
C ASP A 508 -32.96 -1.48 6.37
N GLY A 509 -32.48 -2.23 7.39
CA GLY A 509 -33.01 -2.23 8.75
C GLY A 509 -34.03 -3.35 9.05
N GLU A 510 -34.52 -4.08 8.05
CA GLU A 510 -35.34 -5.30 8.27
C GLU A 510 -34.59 -6.57 7.83
N THR A 511 -33.93 -6.51 6.68
CA THR A 511 -33.09 -7.58 6.11
C THR A 511 -31.61 -7.39 6.44
N VAL A 512 -30.83 -8.48 6.33
CA VAL A 512 -29.35 -8.42 6.29
C VAL A 512 -28.85 -9.25 5.12
N VAL A 513 -27.94 -8.69 4.32
CA VAL A 513 -27.35 -9.33 3.14
C VAL A 513 -25.83 -9.34 3.27
N VAL A 514 -25.19 -10.49 3.06
CA VAL A 514 -23.73 -10.66 3.20
C VAL A 514 -23.13 -11.37 1.98
N THR A 515 -22.04 -10.83 1.43
CA THR A 515 -21.21 -11.55 0.44
C THR A 515 -20.37 -12.60 1.16
N ASP A 516 -20.49 -13.87 0.75
CA ASP A 516 -19.74 -14.99 1.31
C ASP A 516 -18.76 -15.52 0.26
N THR A 517 -17.63 -14.80 0.16
CA THR A 517 -16.91 -14.60 -1.11
C THR A 517 -16.15 -15.83 -1.60
N TYR A 518 -15.51 -16.59 -0.71
CA TYR A 518 -14.86 -17.86 -1.08
C TYR A 518 -15.80 -19.08 -0.99
N ASN A 519 -17.11 -18.84 -0.77
CA ASN A 519 -18.18 -19.82 -1.02
C ASN A 519 -19.00 -19.45 -2.29
N ASP A 520 -18.56 -18.45 -3.05
CA ASP A 520 -19.18 -17.97 -4.30
C ASP A 520 -20.68 -17.65 -4.18
N ARG A 521 -21.14 -17.12 -3.05
CA ARG A 521 -22.58 -16.94 -2.77
C ARG A 521 -22.92 -15.66 -1.99
N ILE A 522 -24.21 -15.35 -1.97
CA ILE A 522 -24.80 -14.36 -1.06
C ILE A 522 -25.65 -15.08 -0.02
N LEU A 523 -25.53 -14.64 1.24
CA LEU A 523 -26.38 -15.04 2.35
C LEU A 523 -27.35 -13.89 2.68
N ILE A 524 -28.63 -14.20 2.84
CA ILE A 524 -29.70 -13.24 3.12
C ILE A 524 -30.52 -13.72 4.32
N TRP A 525 -30.73 -12.84 5.29
CA TRP A 525 -31.69 -12.98 6.40
C TRP A 525 -32.87 -12.04 6.12
N ASN A 526 -34.10 -12.55 6.20
CA ASN A 526 -35.31 -11.78 5.90
C ASN A 526 -35.77 -10.92 7.09
N GLU A 527 -35.50 -11.39 8.31
CA GLU A 527 -35.66 -10.63 9.56
C GLU A 527 -34.28 -10.39 10.16
N PHE A 528 -34.08 -9.24 10.80
CA PHE A 528 -32.77 -8.84 11.30
C PHE A 528 -32.31 -9.80 12.44
N PRO A 529 -31.09 -10.38 12.37
CA PRO A 529 -30.65 -11.42 13.31
C PRO A 529 -30.68 -11.01 14.78
N ASN A 530 -31.01 -11.98 15.63
CA ASN A 530 -31.23 -11.85 17.06
C ASN A 530 -30.38 -12.81 17.92
N GLU A 531 -29.74 -13.83 17.33
CA GLU A 531 -28.77 -14.70 18.03
C GLU A 531 -27.50 -15.02 17.22
N ASN A 532 -26.47 -15.51 17.93
CA ASN A 532 -25.18 -15.86 17.31
C ASN A 532 -25.30 -17.07 16.37
N GLY A 533 -24.65 -16.99 15.21
CA GLY A 533 -24.65 -18.06 14.23
C GLY A 533 -26.02 -18.33 13.58
N GLU A 534 -26.96 -17.38 13.67
CA GLU A 534 -28.29 -17.50 13.06
C GLU A 534 -28.18 -17.76 11.55
N ALA A 535 -28.96 -18.72 11.05
CA ALA A 535 -28.79 -19.26 9.70
C ALA A 535 -29.57 -18.46 8.65
N ALA A 536 -28.92 -18.09 7.54
CA ALA A 536 -29.52 -17.33 6.46
C ALA A 536 -30.77 -18.00 5.85
N ASP A 537 -31.85 -17.24 5.73
CA ASP A 537 -33.12 -17.66 5.14
C ASP A 537 -33.01 -17.98 3.65
N ILE A 538 -32.21 -17.21 2.91
CA ILE A 538 -32.05 -17.31 1.45
C ILE A 538 -30.56 -17.37 1.09
N VAL A 539 -30.23 -18.22 0.11
CA VAL A 539 -28.88 -18.33 -0.47
C VAL A 539 -28.95 -18.11 -1.98
N LEU A 540 -28.18 -17.15 -2.48
CA LEU A 540 -27.93 -16.97 -3.91
C LEU A 540 -26.57 -17.61 -4.23
N GLN A 541 -26.58 -18.89 -4.60
CA GLN A 541 -25.36 -19.65 -4.88
C GLN A 541 -24.86 -19.37 -6.30
N GLY A 542 -23.55 -19.17 -6.43
CA GLY A 542 -22.86 -19.11 -7.71
C GLY A 542 -22.90 -20.42 -8.50
N SER A 543 -22.27 -20.42 -9.67
CA SER A 543 -22.14 -21.67 -10.45
C SER A 543 -20.78 -21.76 -11.12
N ASP A 544 -20.12 -22.90 -10.94
CA ASP A 544 -18.78 -23.28 -11.41
C ASP A 544 -18.62 -23.32 -12.95
N THR A 545 -19.60 -22.80 -13.70
CA THR A 545 -19.81 -23.12 -15.13
C THR A 545 -19.14 -22.16 -16.11
N GLY A 546 -18.46 -21.10 -15.64
CA GLY A 546 -17.52 -20.32 -16.45
C GLY A 546 -17.34 -18.85 -16.08
N THR A 547 -16.36 -18.21 -16.73
CA THR A 547 -15.94 -16.80 -16.50
C THR A 547 -16.85 -15.74 -17.13
N LYS A 548 -17.98 -16.13 -17.74
CA LYS A 548 -18.90 -15.20 -18.40
C LYS A 548 -20.11 -14.91 -17.52
N LEU A 549 -20.38 -13.63 -17.27
CA LEU A 549 -21.55 -13.18 -16.52
C LEU A 549 -22.88 -13.43 -17.25
N LEU A 550 -23.76 -14.17 -16.58
CA LEU A 550 -25.17 -14.45 -16.86
C LEU A 550 -25.99 -14.01 -15.63
N LYS A 551 -27.32 -13.94 -15.74
CA LYS A 551 -28.18 -13.49 -14.62
C LYS A 551 -28.38 -14.51 -13.50
N ASN A 552 -27.80 -15.69 -13.65
CA ASN A 552 -27.97 -16.85 -12.78
C ASN A 552 -26.64 -17.54 -12.45
N ASN A 553 -25.52 -16.85 -12.62
CA ASN A 553 -24.23 -17.27 -12.09
C ASN A 553 -23.51 -16.11 -11.40
N LEU A 554 -22.97 -16.42 -10.23
CA LEU A 554 -22.14 -15.54 -9.43
C LEU A 554 -20.77 -16.20 -9.28
N LEU A 555 -19.70 -15.41 -9.17
CA LEU A 555 -18.35 -15.90 -8.92
C LEU A 555 -17.54 -14.81 -8.20
N TRP A 556 -17.07 -15.16 -7.01
CA TRP A 556 -16.27 -14.33 -6.12
C TRP A 556 -16.94 -12.97 -5.84
N PRO A 557 -18.10 -12.93 -5.17
CA PRO A 557 -18.79 -11.67 -4.89
C PRO A 557 -18.06 -10.86 -3.83
N TRP A 558 -17.74 -9.59 -4.10
CA TRP A 558 -17.07 -8.71 -3.13
C TRP A 558 -18.02 -7.69 -2.53
N GLY A 559 -18.75 -6.94 -3.36
CA GLY A 559 -19.63 -5.84 -2.92
C GLY A 559 -21.11 -6.16 -3.08
N VAL A 560 -21.93 -5.67 -2.15
CA VAL A 560 -23.39 -5.77 -2.18
C VAL A 560 -24.05 -4.46 -1.74
N TRP A 561 -25.25 -4.18 -2.24
CA TRP A 561 -26.08 -3.04 -1.84
C TRP A 561 -27.57 -3.41 -1.92
N THR A 562 -28.40 -2.84 -1.04
CA THR A 562 -29.87 -2.96 -1.07
C THR A 562 -30.54 -1.70 -0.50
N ASP A 563 -31.78 -1.45 -0.91
CA ASP A 563 -32.73 -0.50 -0.33
C ASP A 563 -34.02 -1.19 0.20
N GLY A 564 -33.96 -2.51 0.43
CA GLY A 564 -35.10 -3.35 0.82
C GLY A 564 -36.00 -3.79 -0.34
N ASP A 565 -36.24 -2.91 -1.32
CA ASP A 565 -37.00 -3.25 -2.54
C ASP A 565 -36.13 -3.95 -3.60
N ARG A 566 -34.82 -3.62 -3.69
CA ARG A 566 -33.88 -4.07 -4.72
C ARG A 566 -32.59 -4.64 -4.13
N LEU A 567 -31.86 -5.41 -4.93
CA LEU A 567 -30.53 -5.95 -4.58
C LEU A 567 -29.55 -5.74 -5.73
N ALA A 568 -28.33 -5.29 -5.43
CA ALA A 568 -27.20 -5.21 -6.35
C ALA A 568 -25.98 -5.95 -5.80
N VAL A 569 -25.27 -6.74 -6.62
CA VAL A 569 -24.17 -7.62 -6.20
C VAL A 569 -23.06 -7.63 -7.27
N THR A 570 -21.78 -7.51 -6.88
CA THR A 570 -20.66 -7.71 -7.82
C THR A 570 -20.39 -9.19 -8.08
N SER A 571 -20.05 -9.54 -9.32
CA SER A 571 -19.45 -10.85 -9.67
C SER A 571 -18.01 -10.59 -10.08
N THR A 572 -17.12 -10.45 -9.09
CA THR A 572 -15.82 -9.79 -9.25
C THR A 572 -14.88 -10.54 -10.20
N GLN A 573 -14.91 -11.87 -10.25
CA GLN A 573 -14.12 -12.64 -11.23
C GLN A 573 -14.72 -12.68 -12.65
N GLN A 574 -15.96 -12.20 -12.84
CA GLN A 574 -16.67 -12.19 -14.13
C GLN A 574 -16.79 -10.79 -14.75
N GLY A 575 -16.19 -9.76 -14.15
CA GLY A 575 -16.17 -8.40 -14.67
C GLY A 575 -17.55 -7.76 -14.78
N GLY A 576 -18.36 -7.82 -13.71
CA GLY A 576 -19.66 -7.16 -13.73
C GLY A 576 -20.48 -7.19 -12.44
N VAL A 577 -21.72 -6.73 -12.57
CA VAL A 577 -22.71 -6.55 -11.49
C VAL A 577 -24.03 -7.21 -11.90
N LEU A 578 -24.70 -7.86 -10.95
CA LEU A 578 -26.06 -8.39 -11.06
C LEU A 578 -27.01 -7.56 -10.21
N ILE A 579 -28.22 -7.31 -10.73
CA ILE A 579 -29.24 -6.49 -10.09
C ILE A 579 -30.60 -7.20 -10.18
N TRP A 580 -31.30 -7.28 -9.04
CA TRP A 580 -32.69 -7.72 -8.91
C TRP A 580 -33.56 -6.47 -8.70
N ASN A 581 -34.65 -6.35 -9.45
CA ASN A 581 -35.57 -5.21 -9.36
C ASN A 581 -36.65 -5.39 -8.29
N ASP A 582 -36.97 -6.65 -7.96
CA ASP A 582 -37.75 -7.06 -6.79
C ASP A 582 -36.81 -7.89 -5.90
N PHE A 583 -36.79 -7.65 -4.58
CA PHE A 583 -35.88 -8.33 -3.66
C PHE A 583 -36.07 -9.87 -3.66
N PRO A 584 -34.99 -10.68 -3.61
CA PRO A 584 -35.08 -12.14 -3.71
C PRO A 584 -36.00 -12.78 -2.67
N THR A 585 -36.84 -13.73 -3.11
CA THR A 585 -37.83 -14.39 -2.24
C THR A 585 -37.54 -15.85 -1.93
N ARG A 586 -36.43 -16.39 -2.47
CA ARG A 586 -36.04 -17.81 -2.42
C ARG A 586 -34.60 -18.02 -2.86
N ASP A 587 -34.05 -19.19 -2.53
CA ASP A 587 -32.74 -19.64 -3.00
C ASP A 587 -32.61 -19.56 -4.54
N ASN A 588 -31.48 -19.02 -5.00
CA ASN A 588 -31.07 -18.94 -6.40
C ASN A 588 -32.06 -18.20 -7.33
N GLU A 589 -32.79 -17.21 -6.79
CA GLU A 589 -33.51 -16.20 -7.57
C GLU A 589 -32.57 -15.58 -8.62
N SER A 590 -32.94 -15.60 -9.91
CA SER A 590 -32.10 -15.03 -10.97
C SER A 590 -32.29 -13.52 -11.06
N ALA A 591 -31.21 -12.79 -11.29
CA ALA A 591 -31.21 -11.34 -11.44
C ALA A 591 -32.05 -10.89 -12.66
N ASP A 592 -32.57 -9.67 -12.60
CA ASP A 592 -33.30 -9.05 -13.71
C ASP A 592 -32.38 -8.33 -14.70
N ILE A 593 -31.28 -7.80 -14.19
CA ILE A 593 -30.35 -6.91 -14.91
C ILE A 593 -28.92 -7.40 -14.68
N LYS A 594 -28.08 -7.27 -15.71
CA LYS A 594 -26.63 -7.39 -15.57
C LYS A 594 -25.88 -6.24 -16.26
N LEU A 595 -24.72 -5.91 -15.71
CA LEU A 595 -23.83 -4.86 -16.20
C LEU A 595 -22.40 -5.40 -16.27
N THR A 596 -21.71 -5.18 -17.39
CA THR A 596 -20.27 -5.39 -17.53
C THR A 596 -19.53 -4.08 -17.85
N GLY A 597 -20.25 -2.95 -17.77
CA GLY A 597 -19.79 -1.67 -18.34
C GLY A 597 -19.54 -1.77 -19.85
N ASN A 598 -20.29 -2.63 -20.56
CA ASN A 598 -19.99 -3.05 -21.94
C ASN A 598 -18.57 -3.65 -22.12
N GLY A 599 -18.06 -4.34 -21.10
CA GLY A 599 -16.71 -4.93 -21.04
C GLY A 599 -15.63 -4.03 -20.43
N ALA A 600 -16.00 -2.88 -19.86
CA ALA A 600 -15.07 -2.00 -19.15
C ALA A 600 -14.85 -2.39 -17.68
N LEU A 601 -15.78 -3.12 -17.06
CA LEU A 601 -15.59 -3.70 -15.71
C LEU A 601 -14.66 -4.92 -15.80
N GLY A 602 -13.67 -5.00 -14.92
CA GLY A 602 -12.66 -6.05 -14.87
C GLY A 602 -12.72 -6.86 -13.58
N THR A 603 -12.59 -6.19 -12.44
CA THR A 603 -12.82 -6.76 -11.10
C THR A 603 -13.56 -5.73 -10.22
N PRO A 604 -14.88 -5.53 -10.42
CA PRO A 604 -15.68 -4.63 -9.60
C PRO A 604 -15.79 -5.16 -8.17
N ARG A 605 -15.52 -4.32 -7.18
CA ARG A 605 -15.30 -4.74 -5.79
C ARG A 605 -16.25 -4.13 -4.77
N GLN A 606 -16.80 -2.95 -5.03
CA GLN A 606 -17.72 -2.25 -4.11
C GLN A 606 -18.90 -1.67 -4.89
N ILE A 607 -20.02 -1.47 -4.20
CA ILE A 607 -21.23 -0.83 -4.71
C ILE A 607 -21.65 0.28 -3.74
N THR A 608 -21.79 1.51 -4.22
CA THR A 608 -22.36 2.64 -3.47
C THR A 608 -23.60 3.15 -4.20
N SER A 609 -24.70 3.41 -3.48
CA SER A 609 -25.96 3.91 -4.09
C SER A 609 -26.89 4.53 -3.05
N ASP A 610 -27.57 5.62 -3.43
CA ASP A 610 -28.69 6.24 -2.71
C ASP A 610 -30.05 5.69 -3.20
N GLY A 611 -30.05 4.59 -3.94
CA GLY A 611 -31.20 4.06 -4.67
C GLY A 611 -31.55 4.80 -5.97
N ASN A 612 -31.17 6.07 -6.13
CA ASN A 612 -31.40 6.84 -7.36
C ASN A 612 -30.22 6.75 -8.34
N SER A 613 -29.00 6.61 -7.84
CA SER A 613 -27.74 6.54 -8.57
C SER A 613 -27.01 5.21 -8.32
N LEU A 614 -25.91 4.93 -9.01
CA LEU A 614 -25.06 3.76 -8.74
C LEU A 614 -23.59 4.11 -9.00
N ILE A 615 -22.71 3.71 -8.08
CA ILE A 615 -21.26 3.88 -8.20
C ILE A 615 -20.60 2.51 -7.99
N ILE A 616 -19.66 2.14 -8.86
CA ILE A 616 -18.95 0.85 -8.81
C ILE A 616 -17.44 1.10 -8.86
N GLY A 617 -16.74 0.77 -7.76
CA GLY A 617 -15.28 0.80 -7.71
C GLY A 617 -14.66 -0.50 -8.26
N ASP A 618 -13.68 -0.40 -9.15
CA ASP A 618 -13.04 -1.51 -9.87
C ASP A 618 -11.50 -1.40 -9.89
N HIS A 619 -10.84 -2.47 -9.47
CA HIS A 619 -9.37 -2.57 -9.38
C HIS A 619 -8.69 -2.99 -10.70
N ASN A 620 -9.43 -3.46 -11.71
CA ASN A 620 -8.89 -3.88 -13.00
C ASN A 620 -9.74 -3.32 -14.17
N ALA A 621 -10.28 -2.12 -14.00
CA ALA A 621 -11.04 -1.39 -15.01
C ALA A 621 -10.30 -1.34 -16.36
N SER A 622 -11.05 -1.45 -17.46
CA SER A 622 -10.51 -1.54 -18.82
C SER A 622 -11.14 -0.51 -19.77
N VAL A 623 -11.02 0.78 -19.45
CA VAL A 623 -11.63 1.88 -20.21
C VAL A 623 -10.82 2.21 -21.46
N ASN A 624 -11.48 2.27 -22.63
CA ASN A 624 -10.85 2.54 -23.94
C ASN A 624 -9.66 1.60 -24.29
N GLY A 625 -9.59 0.41 -23.69
CA GLY A 625 -8.50 -0.54 -23.86
C GLY A 625 -7.27 -0.27 -23.00
N GLN A 626 -7.25 0.80 -22.19
CA GLN A 626 -6.28 0.99 -21.12
C GLN A 626 -6.76 0.24 -19.87
N ARG A 627 -5.86 -0.49 -19.22
CA ARG A 627 -6.13 -1.10 -17.90
C ARG A 627 -5.68 -0.16 -16.80
N GLY A 628 -6.44 -0.12 -15.71
CA GLY A 628 -6.09 0.63 -14.51
C GLY A 628 -7.08 0.39 -13.38
N VAL A 629 -7.00 1.24 -12.37
CA VAL A 629 -7.92 1.30 -11.25
C VAL A 629 -8.82 2.53 -11.39
N GLY A 630 -10.07 2.45 -10.95
CA GLY A 630 -10.96 3.60 -10.87
C GLY A 630 -12.41 3.19 -10.66
N THR A 631 -13.32 4.11 -10.99
CA THR A 631 -14.68 4.10 -10.45
C THR A 631 -15.69 4.52 -11.51
N PHE A 632 -16.75 3.74 -11.69
CA PHE A 632 -17.80 3.95 -12.69
C PHE A 632 -19.05 4.54 -12.05
N PHE A 633 -19.63 5.57 -12.66
CA PHE A 633 -20.77 6.32 -12.11
C PHE A 633 -21.98 6.27 -13.06
N TRP A 634 -23.15 5.96 -12.51
CA TRP A 634 -24.45 6.10 -13.14
C TRP A 634 -25.28 7.11 -12.33
N LYS A 635 -25.66 8.23 -12.94
CA LYS A 635 -26.54 9.25 -12.34
C LYS A 635 -27.98 8.77 -12.17
N THR A 636 -28.35 7.68 -12.84
CA THR A 636 -29.65 7.01 -12.68
C THR A 636 -29.49 5.51 -12.55
N PHE A 637 -30.07 4.93 -11.51
CA PHE A 637 -29.95 3.50 -11.18
C PHE A 637 -30.30 2.62 -12.39
N PRO A 638 -29.59 1.51 -12.63
CA PRO A 638 -29.81 0.72 -13.83
C PRO A 638 -31.20 0.07 -13.95
N ASP A 639 -31.86 0.33 -15.08
CA ASP A 639 -33.22 -0.09 -15.43
C ASP A 639 -33.25 -1.21 -16.50
N ARG A 640 -32.07 -1.62 -17.01
CA ARG A 640 -31.91 -2.62 -18.06
C ARG A 640 -30.47 -3.14 -18.16
N ASP A 641 -30.30 -4.28 -18.84
CA ASP A 641 -28.99 -4.83 -19.19
C ASP A 641 -28.08 -3.82 -19.91
N GLU A 642 -26.81 -3.80 -19.50
CA GLU A 642 -25.74 -2.98 -20.09
C GLU A 642 -26.10 -1.50 -20.29
N LYS A 643 -26.89 -0.92 -19.36
CA LYS A 643 -27.06 0.53 -19.26
C LYS A 643 -25.68 1.18 -19.19
N PRO A 644 -25.32 2.08 -20.13
CA PRO A 644 -24.04 2.78 -20.07
C PRO A 644 -23.89 3.53 -18.74
N TYR A 645 -22.68 3.54 -18.20
CA TYR A 645 -22.29 4.49 -17.16
C TYR A 645 -22.25 5.90 -17.77
N ASP A 646 -22.53 6.91 -16.96
CA ASP A 646 -22.51 8.31 -17.38
C ASP A 646 -21.07 8.85 -17.46
N PHE A 647 -20.21 8.46 -16.51
CA PHE A 647 -18.77 8.76 -16.53
C PHE A 647 -17.94 7.74 -15.72
N TYR A 648 -16.62 7.85 -15.86
CA TYR A 648 -15.61 7.10 -15.11
C TYR A 648 -14.63 8.10 -14.50
N MET A 649 -14.23 7.89 -13.24
CA MET A 649 -13.30 8.74 -12.51
C MET A 649 -12.24 7.86 -11.82
N SER A 650 -10.97 8.24 -11.93
CA SER A 650 -9.90 7.72 -11.07
C SER A 650 -9.96 8.41 -9.70
N ASP A 651 -9.09 8.02 -8.78
CA ASP A 651 -8.88 8.77 -7.53
C ASP A 651 -8.53 10.26 -7.81
N PRO A 652 -9.12 11.23 -7.09
CA PRO A 652 -8.88 12.65 -7.32
C PRO A 652 -7.46 13.18 -7.03
N ILE A 653 -6.60 12.43 -6.33
CA ILE A 653 -5.30 12.92 -5.85
C ILE A 653 -4.12 12.14 -6.43
N ASP A 654 -4.18 10.81 -6.46
CA ASP A 654 -3.04 10.00 -6.89
C ASP A 654 -3.00 9.77 -8.41
N LEU A 655 -2.13 10.55 -9.08
CA LEU A 655 -1.75 10.36 -10.49
C LEU A 655 -0.36 9.73 -10.63
N GLY A 656 -0.05 8.68 -9.84
CA GLY A 656 1.23 7.99 -9.91
C GLY A 656 1.32 6.53 -9.43
N THR A 657 0.59 6.09 -8.39
CA THR A 657 0.88 4.81 -7.69
C THR A 657 -0.04 3.63 -8.02
N GLY A 658 -0.98 3.79 -8.97
CA GLY A 658 -2.06 2.82 -9.15
C GLY A 658 -3.19 3.02 -8.14
N ALA A 659 -3.57 4.30 -7.97
CA ALA A 659 -4.52 4.83 -7.00
C ALA A 659 -5.78 3.98 -6.77
N PRO A 660 -6.33 3.94 -5.54
CA PRO A 660 -7.39 2.99 -5.20
C PRO A 660 -8.73 3.27 -5.89
N TRP A 661 -9.55 2.23 -5.99
CA TRP A 661 -10.93 2.37 -6.43
C TRP A 661 -11.79 2.93 -5.29
N MET A 662 -12.62 3.90 -5.64
CA MET A 662 -13.45 4.61 -4.66
C MET A 662 -14.65 3.76 -4.24
N ARG A 663 -15.08 4.01 -2.99
CA ARG A 663 -16.21 3.40 -2.30
C ARG A 663 -16.79 4.41 -1.31
N GLY A 664 -18.07 4.35 -1.00
CA GLY A 664 -18.67 5.37 -0.15
C GLY A 664 -20.06 5.04 0.35
N ASP A 665 -20.70 6.06 0.88
CA ASP A 665 -22.09 6.08 1.35
C ASP A 665 -22.66 7.50 1.22
N PHE A 666 -23.97 7.65 1.36
CA PHE A 666 -24.68 8.93 1.22
C PHE A 666 -25.28 9.42 2.55
N THR A 667 -25.18 10.72 2.81
CA THR A 667 -25.93 11.34 3.91
C THR A 667 -27.42 11.45 3.55
N ALA A 668 -28.27 11.61 4.56
CA ALA A 668 -29.70 11.86 4.37
C ALA A 668 -30.03 13.19 3.64
N ASP A 669 -29.07 14.12 3.54
CA ASP A 669 -29.16 15.34 2.70
C ASP A 669 -28.44 15.20 1.34
N SER A 670 -28.13 13.96 0.92
CA SER A 670 -27.57 13.59 -0.39
C SER A 670 -26.15 14.08 -0.67
N LYS A 671 -25.34 14.32 0.37
CA LYS A 671 -23.88 14.40 0.23
C LYS A 671 -23.33 13.01 -0.03
N LEU A 672 -22.24 12.93 -0.79
CA LEU A 672 -21.51 11.70 -1.05
C LEU A 672 -20.19 11.74 -0.26
N LEU A 673 -20.00 10.82 0.68
CA LEU A 673 -18.70 10.58 1.32
C LEU A 673 -18.08 9.35 0.70
N VAL A 674 -16.78 9.41 0.39
CA VAL A 674 -16.07 8.36 -0.36
C VAL A 674 -14.64 8.20 0.14
N LEU A 675 -14.20 6.96 0.33
CA LEU A 675 -12.82 6.61 0.62
C LEU A 675 -12.07 6.25 -0.68
N GLY A 676 -11.00 7.00 -0.96
CA GLY A 676 -9.99 6.71 -1.98
C GLY A 676 -8.59 6.85 -1.36
N SER A 677 -7.69 7.63 -1.95
CA SER A 677 -6.41 7.97 -1.30
C SER A 677 -6.59 8.76 0.01
N ALA A 678 -7.69 9.50 0.10
CA ALA A 678 -8.17 10.23 1.26
C ALA A 678 -9.69 10.00 1.45
N LEU A 679 -10.28 10.57 2.50
CA LEU A 679 -11.74 10.63 2.63
C LEU A 679 -12.26 11.91 1.95
N TYR A 680 -13.01 11.73 0.86
CA TYR A 680 -13.59 12.79 0.07
C TYR A 680 -15.05 13.04 0.46
N VAL A 681 -15.48 14.30 0.39
CA VAL A 681 -16.87 14.72 0.56
C VAL A 681 -17.28 15.59 -0.62
N TRP A 682 -18.35 15.22 -1.31
CA TRP A 682 -19.05 16.10 -2.24
C TRP A 682 -20.40 16.52 -1.64
N ASP A 683 -20.74 17.81 -1.73
CA ASP A 683 -22.04 18.36 -1.30
C ASP A 683 -23.26 17.79 -2.07
N SER A 684 -23.02 17.09 -3.19
CA SER A 684 -24.03 16.41 -4.02
C SER A 684 -23.35 15.37 -4.92
N PHE A 685 -24.12 14.50 -5.59
CA PHE A 685 -23.57 13.54 -6.57
C PHE A 685 -22.72 14.25 -7.65
N PRO A 686 -21.52 13.76 -8.02
CA PRO A 686 -20.64 14.43 -8.99
C PRO A 686 -21.25 14.48 -10.41
N GLU A 687 -21.07 15.60 -11.12
CA GLU A 687 -21.67 15.79 -12.44
C GLU A 687 -20.85 15.16 -13.58
N ASP A 688 -19.54 14.97 -13.40
CA ASP A 688 -18.64 14.40 -14.41
C ASP A 688 -17.31 13.93 -13.77
N SER A 689 -16.37 13.47 -14.60
CA SER A 689 -15.01 13.06 -14.21
C SER A 689 -14.14 14.18 -13.64
N ASP A 690 -14.51 15.44 -13.88
CA ASP A 690 -13.70 16.62 -13.60
C ASP A 690 -14.23 17.34 -12.32
N SER A 691 -15.29 16.81 -11.72
CA SER A 691 -15.98 17.31 -10.54
C SER A 691 -15.19 17.05 -9.25
N SER A 692 -14.32 17.99 -8.86
CA SER A 692 -13.56 17.95 -7.59
C SER A 692 -14.45 17.81 -6.34
N PRO A 693 -14.00 17.13 -5.27
CA PRO A 693 -14.69 17.10 -3.98
C PRO A 693 -14.73 18.47 -3.31
N THR A 694 -15.77 18.70 -2.51
CA THR A 694 -15.97 19.91 -1.70
C THR A 694 -15.01 19.96 -0.51
N LEU A 695 -14.71 18.79 0.07
CA LEU A 695 -13.71 18.61 1.11
C LEU A 695 -12.90 17.33 0.84
N THR A 696 -11.58 17.42 1.01
CA THR A 696 -10.71 16.27 1.22
C THR A 696 -10.29 16.27 2.69
N VAL A 697 -10.49 15.15 3.38
CA VAL A 697 -9.97 14.89 4.73
C VAL A 697 -8.73 14.02 4.59
N ASN A 698 -7.57 14.61 4.88
CA ASN A 698 -6.33 13.88 4.96
C ASN A 698 -6.33 13.14 6.31
N GLY A 699 -6.15 11.81 6.27
CA GLY A 699 -6.02 11.03 7.50
C GLY A 699 -4.68 11.33 8.16
N GLY A 700 -4.60 12.43 8.91
CA GLY A 700 -3.40 13.08 9.47
C GLY A 700 -2.63 12.29 10.54
N TYR A 701 -2.55 10.98 10.37
CA TYR A 701 -1.46 10.15 10.80
C TYR A 701 -1.00 9.28 9.62
N GLU A 702 0.16 9.62 9.10
CA GLU A 702 0.89 8.81 8.12
C GLU A 702 2.04 8.13 8.89
N LYS A 703 1.90 6.82 9.08
CA LYS A 703 3.00 5.93 9.48
C LYS A 703 3.50 5.27 8.21
N TRP A 704 4.81 5.14 8.04
CA TRP A 704 5.41 4.43 6.91
C TRP A 704 4.93 4.91 5.51
N GLY A 705 4.67 6.21 5.35
CA GLY A 705 4.14 6.79 4.10
C GLY A 705 2.70 6.39 3.73
N ALA A 706 1.97 5.69 4.62
CA ALA A 706 0.62 5.22 4.39
C ALA A 706 -0.36 5.76 5.45
N SER A 707 -1.35 6.54 5.02
CA SER A 707 -2.47 6.93 5.88
C SER A 707 -3.36 5.73 6.21
N PHE A 708 -3.81 5.64 7.47
CA PHE A 708 -4.78 4.63 7.92
C PHE A 708 -6.12 4.69 7.17
N LEU A 709 -6.43 5.84 6.52
CA LEU A 709 -7.60 6.05 5.66
C LEU A 709 -7.41 5.68 4.18
N LYS A 710 -6.20 5.37 3.69
CA LYS A 710 -6.01 5.04 2.26
C LYS A 710 -6.80 3.78 1.90
N ALA A 711 -7.64 3.83 0.87
CA ALA A 711 -8.50 2.71 0.51
C ALA A 711 -7.70 1.51 -0.05
N THR A 712 -8.04 0.29 0.36
CA THR A 712 -7.34 -0.96 0.00
C THR A 712 -8.29 -2.10 -0.37
N ASP A 713 -7.84 -3.36 -0.40
CA ASP A 713 -8.69 -4.55 -0.55
C ASP A 713 -9.72 -4.73 0.59
N HIS A 714 -9.60 -3.97 1.69
CA HIS A 714 -10.39 -4.19 2.91
C HIS A 714 -11.20 -2.98 3.35
N THR A 715 -10.64 -1.77 3.43
CA THR A 715 -11.35 -0.56 3.88
C THR A 715 -12.73 -0.34 3.22
N ASP A 716 -13.71 0.15 3.96
CA ASP A 716 -15.02 0.62 3.49
C ASP A 716 -15.60 1.65 4.49
N LEU A 717 -16.74 2.28 4.19
CA LEU A 717 -17.38 3.28 5.09
C LEU A 717 -18.91 3.17 5.14
N ALA A 718 -19.50 3.61 6.26
CA ALA A 718 -20.95 3.75 6.44
C ALA A 718 -21.32 4.99 7.27
N ILE A 719 -22.49 5.58 7.01
CA ILE A 719 -22.96 6.83 7.64
C ILE A 719 -24.23 6.59 8.44
N ALA A 720 -24.21 6.95 9.73
CA ALA A 720 -25.35 6.84 10.63
C ALA A 720 -25.81 8.24 11.09
N GLY A 721 -26.64 8.88 10.25
CA GLY A 721 -27.05 10.28 10.46
C GLY A 721 -25.87 11.22 10.23
N ASP A 722 -25.35 11.81 11.31
CA ASP A 722 -24.13 12.62 11.26
C ASP A 722 -22.85 11.80 11.53
N LYS A 723 -22.94 10.59 12.12
CA LYS A 723 -21.74 9.77 12.42
C LYS A 723 -21.19 9.08 11.18
N VAL A 724 -19.85 8.94 11.09
CA VAL A 724 -19.16 8.20 10.01
C VAL A 724 -18.30 7.10 10.60
N PHE A 725 -18.48 5.87 10.14
CA PHE A 725 -17.70 4.69 10.53
C PHE A 725 -16.84 4.23 9.35
N LEU A 726 -15.54 4.00 9.58
CA LEU A 726 -14.53 3.69 8.56
C LEU A 726 -13.69 2.48 8.97
N THR A 727 -13.68 1.39 8.21
CA THR A 727 -12.72 0.29 8.44
C THR A 727 -11.34 0.66 7.90
N THR A 728 -10.30 0.48 8.72
CA THR A 728 -8.96 1.06 8.49
C THR A 728 -7.91 0.02 8.09
N ASN A 729 -6.79 0.48 7.52
CA ASN A 729 -5.61 -0.37 7.30
C ASN A 729 -4.89 -0.79 8.59
N TYR A 730 -5.28 -0.26 9.75
CA TYR A 730 -4.78 -0.70 11.07
C TYR A 730 -5.69 -1.75 11.71
N HIS A 731 -6.66 -2.25 10.93
CA HIS A 731 -7.61 -3.30 11.32
C HIS A 731 -8.47 -2.89 12.53
N THR A 732 -8.89 -1.64 12.52
CA THR A 732 -9.84 -1.01 13.45
C THR A 732 -11.04 -0.42 12.69
N ILE A 733 -12.07 0.03 13.41
CA ILE A 733 -13.05 0.98 12.88
C ILE A 733 -12.72 2.35 13.47
N SER A 734 -12.39 3.33 12.65
CA SER A 734 -12.31 4.75 13.05
C SER A 734 -13.69 5.38 12.98
N VAL A 735 -14.05 6.16 13.99
CA VAL A 735 -15.38 6.78 14.11
C VAL A 735 -15.27 8.30 14.22
N TYR A 736 -16.05 9.01 13.41
CA TYR A 736 -16.30 10.44 13.54
C TYR A 736 -17.71 10.64 14.09
N ASP A 737 -17.87 11.49 15.10
CA ASP A 737 -19.18 11.84 15.68
C ASP A 737 -19.98 12.84 14.82
N SER A 738 -19.34 13.40 13.79
CA SER A 738 -19.94 14.30 12.79
C SER A 738 -19.28 14.13 11.43
N ILE A 739 -20.03 14.32 10.35
CA ILE A 739 -19.51 14.52 8.99
C ILE A 739 -18.34 15.52 9.04
N PRO A 740 -17.12 15.14 8.59
CA PRO A 740 -15.95 16.02 8.72
C PRO A 740 -16.14 17.38 8.06
N ILE A 741 -15.66 18.44 8.72
CA ILE A 741 -15.83 19.84 8.28
C ILE A 741 -14.52 20.54 7.91
N ASN A 742 -13.36 19.88 8.06
CA ASN A 742 -12.06 20.43 7.70
C ASN A 742 -11.03 19.32 7.37
N PRO A 743 -9.97 19.61 6.60
CA PRO A 743 -9.06 18.58 6.09
C PRO A 743 -8.29 17.78 7.15
N GLU A 744 -8.06 18.38 8.33
CA GLU A 744 -7.23 17.82 9.39
C GLU A 744 -8.07 17.20 10.53
N GLN A 745 -9.37 16.96 10.29
CA GLN A 745 -10.24 16.37 11.30
C GLN A 745 -9.87 14.91 11.53
N LYS A 746 -9.46 14.60 12.76
CA LYS A 746 -9.21 13.23 13.22
C LYS A 746 -10.51 12.54 13.65
N PRO A 747 -10.58 11.20 13.61
CA PRO A 747 -11.65 10.44 14.24
C PRO A 747 -11.71 10.76 15.75
N ASP A 748 -12.91 10.77 16.31
CA ASP A 748 -13.17 11.05 17.72
C ASP A 748 -12.82 9.83 18.61
N PHE A 749 -13.00 8.61 18.10
CA PHE A 749 -12.54 7.36 18.73
C PHE A 749 -12.32 6.23 17.71
N VAL A 750 -11.86 5.07 18.22
CA VAL A 750 -11.74 3.81 17.46
C VAL A 750 -12.47 2.66 18.15
N ILE A 751 -12.85 1.65 17.37
CA ILE A 751 -13.35 0.35 17.83
C ILE A 751 -12.36 -0.72 17.36
N GLY A 752 -12.06 -1.69 18.24
CA GLY A 752 -11.14 -2.79 17.97
C GLY A 752 -9.65 -2.48 18.20
N GLY A 753 -9.30 -1.26 18.62
CA GLY A 753 -7.92 -0.85 18.93
C GLY A 753 -7.85 0.15 20.09
N PRO A 754 -6.66 0.45 20.62
CA PRO A 754 -6.51 1.42 21.72
C PRO A 754 -6.64 2.88 21.25
N ASP A 755 -6.26 3.18 20.00
CA ASP A 755 -6.20 4.51 19.40
C ASP A 755 -6.14 4.42 17.85
N ILE A 756 -6.12 5.58 17.17
CA ILE A 756 -5.94 5.70 15.71
C ILE A 756 -4.50 5.43 15.23
N TYR A 757 -3.56 5.16 16.14
CA TYR A 757 -2.12 5.09 15.88
C TYR A 757 -1.59 3.64 15.84
N THR A 758 -2.31 2.73 16.49
CA THR A 758 -1.91 1.33 16.68
C THR A 758 -2.48 0.41 15.62
N ASN A 759 -1.60 -0.18 14.80
CA ASN A 759 -1.96 -1.36 14.01
C ASN A 759 -2.12 -2.58 14.94
N THR A 760 -3.34 -3.14 14.95
CA THR A 760 -3.71 -4.23 15.87
C THR A 760 -3.17 -5.58 15.45
N LEU A 761 -2.80 -5.76 14.17
CA LEU A 761 -2.15 -6.98 13.68
C LEU A 761 -0.64 -6.97 13.96
N GLU A 762 0.05 -5.85 13.73
CA GLU A 762 1.47 -5.65 14.14
C GLU A 762 1.63 -5.96 15.65
N SER A 763 0.84 -5.29 16.49
CA SER A 763 0.92 -5.41 17.96
C SER A 763 0.47 -6.77 18.52
N ASN A 764 -0.14 -7.64 17.69
CA ASN A 764 -0.47 -9.02 18.03
C ASN A 764 0.40 -10.05 17.27
N ASN A 765 1.52 -9.63 16.66
CA ASN A 765 2.50 -10.50 15.97
C ASN A 765 1.90 -11.30 14.78
N PHE A 766 0.92 -10.72 14.09
CA PHE A 766 0.46 -11.25 12.81
C PHE A 766 1.49 -10.95 11.71
N LEU A 767 1.72 -11.90 10.82
CA LEU A 767 2.76 -11.84 9.79
C LEU A 767 2.12 -11.52 8.43
N PHE A 768 2.72 -10.61 7.66
CA PHE A 768 2.29 -10.35 6.29
C PHE A 768 3.15 -11.17 5.31
N ASN A 769 2.52 -11.95 4.44
CA ASN A 769 3.17 -12.76 3.39
C ASN A 769 4.42 -13.56 3.84
N PRO A 770 4.39 -14.30 4.98
CA PRO A 770 5.58 -14.82 5.64
C PRO A 770 6.48 -15.69 4.75
N ILE A 771 7.77 -15.34 4.71
CA ILE A 771 8.85 -16.02 3.99
C ILE A 771 9.79 -16.69 5.00
N PRO A 772 9.68 -18.02 5.25
CA PRO A 772 10.43 -18.68 6.31
C PRO A 772 11.81 -19.22 5.85
N ALA A 773 12.82 -19.09 6.72
CA ALA A 773 14.11 -19.76 6.67
C ALA A 773 14.49 -20.33 8.05
N THR A 774 15.25 -21.43 8.11
CA THR A 774 15.62 -22.09 9.37
C THR A 774 16.86 -22.97 9.21
N ASP A 775 17.65 -23.10 10.29
CA ASP A 775 18.75 -24.06 10.43
C ASP A 775 18.34 -25.33 11.23
N GLY A 776 17.03 -25.52 11.44
CA GLY A 776 16.46 -26.54 12.32
C GLY A 776 16.59 -26.25 13.82
N LYS A 777 17.15 -25.10 14.21
CA LYS A 777 17.26 -24.65 15.62
C LYS A 777 16.55 -23.32 15.84
N SER A 778 16.71 -22.39 14.91
CA SER A 778 16.21 -21.01 14.91
C SER A 778 15.26 -20.82 13.71
N LEU A 779 14.37 -19.84 13.78
CA LEU A 779 13.42 -19.54 12.70
C LEU A 779 13.49 -18.04 12.36
N PHE A 780 13.70 -17.75 11.09
CA PHE A 780 13.74 -16.40 10.52
C PHE A 780 12.55 -16.28 9.56
N VAL A 781 11.67 -15.30 9.76
CA VAL A 781 10.47 -15.12 8.94
C VAL A 781 10.37 -13.69 8.45
N VAL A 782 10.57 -13.51 7.16
CA VAL A 782 10.54 -12.19 6.53
C VAL A 782 9.15 -11.90 5.98
N SER A 783 8.79 -10.62 5.93
CA SER A 783 7.56 -10.07 5.38
C SER A 783 7.92 -9.19 4.18
N ASP A 784 7.09 -9.21 3.13
CA ASP A 784 7.25 -8.28 2.00
C ASP A 784 6.86 -6.84 2.34
N ALA A 785 6.29 -6.60 3.53
CA ALA A 785 6.17 -5.30 4.18
C ALA A 785 7.44 -4.91 4.97
N GLY A 786 8.63 -5.35 4.53
CA GLY A 786 9.93 -4.87 5.02
C GLY A 786 10.33 -5.23 6.45
N TYR A 787 9.78 -6.29 7.04
CA TYR A 787 10.10 -6.75 8.41
C TYR A 787 10.70 -8.17 8.42
N MET A 788 11.66 -8.45 9.31
CA MET A 788 12.12 -9.82 9.61
C MET A 788 11.93 -10.15 11.10
N HIS A 789 11.22 -11.25 11.36
CA HIS A 789 10.90 -11.76 12.69
C HIS A 789 11.80 -12.95 13.00
N VAL A 790 12.43 -12.98 14.17
CA VAL A 790 13.41 -14.02 14.52
C VAL A 790 13.04 -14.71 15.83
N TRP A 791 12.92 -16.04 15.82
CA TRP A 791 12.85 -16.88 17.01
C TRP A 791 14.19 -17.61 17.18
N LYS A 792 14.83 -17.46 18.35
CA LYS A 792 16.11 -18.11 18.68
C LYS A 792 16.02 -19.62 18.80
N ASN A 793 14.82 -20.14 19.03
CA ASN A 793 14.53 -21.56 19.18
C ASN A 793 13.26 -21.89 18.38
N ILE A 794 13.18 -23.06 17.75
CA ILE A 794 11.96 -23.49 17.04
C ILE A 794 10.74 -23.54 18.00
N PRO A 795 9.69 -22.73 17.79
CA PRO A 795 8.49 -22.73 18.61
C PRO A 795 7.75 -24.07 18.59
N GLN A 796 7.07 -24.42 19.68
CA GLN A 796 6.27 -25.66 19.80
C GLN A 796 4.80 -25.42 20.18
N GLU A 797 4.35 -24.16 20.11
CA GLU A 797 2.95 -23.75 20.28
C GLU A 797 2.61 -22.60 19.32
N SER A 798 1.33 -22.41 19.02
CA SER A 798 0.85 -21.38 18.09
C SER A 798 0.98 -19.96 18.66
N GLY A 799 0.97 -18.96 17.77
CA GLY A 799 0.76 -17.55 18.11
C GLY A 799 1.82 -16.87 18.97
N VAL A 800 2.99 -17.48 19.15
CA VAL A 800 4.06 -16.90 19.98
C VAL A 800 4.86 -15.83 19.24
N ALA A 801 5.08 -14.71 19.93
CA ALA A 801 5.90 -13.60 19.46
C ALA A 801 7.38 -14.03 19.23
N PRO A 802 8.10 -13.38 18.28
CA PRO A 802 9.53 -13.61 18.04
C PRO A 802 10.40 -13.03 19.16
N ASP A 803 11.67 -13.45 19.24
CA ASP A 803 12.68 -12.83 20.08
C ASP A 803 13.07 -11.43 19.59
N TYR A 804 13.12 -11.23 18.26
CA TYR A 804 13.47 -9.96 17.62
C TYR A 804 12.58 -9.63 16.42
N ILE A 805 12.39 -8.34 16.16
CA ILE A 805 11.81 -7.83 14.92
C ILE A 805 12.76 -6.78 14.32
N TYR A 806 13.20 -7.03 13.09
CA TYR A 806 14.05 -6.13 12.29
C TYR A 806 13.16 -5.30 11.36
N SER A 807 13.25 -3.98 11.43
CA SER A 807 12.58 -3.05 10.51
C SER A 807 13.47 -2.75 9.31
N ILE A 808 13.60 -3.72 8.40
CA ILE A 808 14.56 -3.70 7.28
C ILE A 808 14.25 -2.55 6.30
N GLY A 809 12.98 -2.25 6.04
CA GLY A 809 12.57 -1.09 5.25
C GLY A 809 11.07 -1.03 4.95
N PRO A 810 10.18 -1.00 5.97
CA PRO A 810 8.73 -1.16 5.80
C PRO A 810 8.06 -0.13 4.86
N ASP A 811 8.62 1.07 4.78
CA ASP A 811 8.11 2.19 3.99
C ASP A 811 8.43 2.06 2.48
N SER A 812 9.54 1.39 2.15
CA SER A 812 10.17 1.54 0.84
C SER A 812 9.89 0.36 -0.08
N ILE A 813 9.44 0.66 -1.30
CA ILE A 813 9.25 -0.35 -2.35
C ILE A 813 10.55 -1.08 -2.72
N ALA A 814 11.72 -0.50 -2.39
CA ALA A 814 13.05 -1.13 -2.46
C ALA A 814 13.16 -2.42 -1.64
N PHE A 815 12.44 -2.51 -0.51
CA PHE A 815 12.45 -3.63 0.42
C PHE A 815 11.22 -4.54 0.33
N SER A 816 10.49 -4.49 -0.79
CA SER A 816 9.56 -5.56 -1.14
C SER A 816 10.37 -6.85 -1.37
N VAL A 817 10.40 -7.72 -0.36
CA VAL A 817 11.25 -8.92 -0.33
C VAL A 817 10.73 -9.97 -1.31
N GLY A 818 11.57 -10.33 -2.28
CA GLY A 818 11.25 -11.35 -3.28
C GLY A 818 11.39 -12.78 -2.76
N ASP A 819 12.46 -13.05 -2.00
CA ASP A 819 12.84 -14.39 -1.51
C ASP A 819 13.93 -14.34 -0.42
N VAL A 820 14.13 -15.44 0.30
CA VAL A 820 15.17 -15.62 1.34
C VAL A 820 15.87 -16.97 1.17
N THR A 821 17.15 -17.06 1.51
CA THR A 821 17.88 -18.34 1.54
C THR A 821 18.84 -18.40 2.73
N LEU A 822 19.01 -19.60 3.28
CA LEU A 822 19.92 -19.90 4.40
C LEU A 822 20.78 -21.10 4.00
N PHE A 823 22.09 -20.97 4.15
CA PHE A 823 23.06 -22.04 3.91
C PHE A 823 24.14 -22.02 5.00
N ASP A 824 24.38 -23.16 5.65
CA ASP A 824 25.17 -23.28 6.89
C ASP A 824 24.80 -22.22 7.95
N GLU A 825 25.68 -21.25 8.22
CA GLU A 825 25.44 -20.14 9.16
C GLU A 825 25.15 -18.80 8.46
N THR A 826 25.10 -18.79 7.12
CA THR A 826 24.83 -17.62 6.28
C THR A 826 23.33 -17.48 5.97
N LEU A 827 22.77 -16.30 6.23
CA LEU A 827 21.40 -15.90 5.87
C LEU A 827 21.46 -14.78 4.83
N ILE A 828 20.73 -14.93 3.72
CA ILE A 828 20.71 -13.98 2.59
C ILE A 828 19.26 -13.62 2.25
N LEU A 829 19.02 -12.33 2.02
CA LEU A 829 17.71 -11.76 1.73
C LEU A 829 17.74 -10.95 0.43
N GLY A 830 16.82 -11.24 -0.50
CA GLY A 830 16.66 -10.51 -1.75
C GLY A 830 15.51 -9.51 -1.72
N GLY A 831 15.81 -8.21 -1.71
CA GLY A 831 14.84 -7.12 -1.89
C GLY A 831 14.56 -6.82 -3.38
N ARG A 832 13.96 -5.68 -3.68
CA ARG A 832 13.66 -5.27 -5.07
C ARG A 832 14.92 -4.84 -5.82
N ASP A 833 15.79 -4.06 -5.20
CA ASP A 833 16.99 -3.48 -5.80
C ASP A 833 18.29 -3.78 -5.02
N MET A 834 18.21 -4.54 -3.92
CA MET A 834 19.39 -4.90 -3.11
C MET A 834 19.31 -6.29 -2.46
N ILE A 835 20.46 -6.75 -1.96
CA ILE A 835 20.66 -7.99 -1.22
C ILE A 835 21.27 -7.65 0.14
N LEU A 836 20.70 -8.18 1.23
CA LEU A 836 21.33 -8.20 2.55
C LEU A 836 21.85 -9.60 2.87
N LYS A 837 22.99 -9.69 3.55
CA LYS A 837 23.57 -10.95 4.02
C LYS A 837 24.14 -10.82 5.42
N TRP A 838 23.91 -11.86 6.23
CA TRP A 838 24.59 -12.14 7.48
C TRP A 838 25.58 -13.30 7.26
N ASP A 839 26.81 -13.17 7.75
CA ASP A 839 27.80 -14.25 7.82
C ASP A 839 27.60 -15.14 9.06
N SER A 840 26.84 -14.67 10.06
CA SER A 840 26.42 -15.44 11.22
C SER A 840 24.95 -15.18 11.57
N LEU A 841 24.21 -16.24 11.92
CA LEU A 841 22.76 -16.18 12.08
C LEU A 841 22.30 -15.17 13.16
N PRO A 842 21.40 -14.21 12.83
CA PRO A 842 21.02 -13.07 13.69
C PRO A 842 20.17 -13.47 14.92
N THR A 843 20.77 -14.19 15.87
CA THR A 843 20.11 -14.82 17.02
C THR A 843 20.35 -14.09 18.35
N SER A 844 21.08 -12.98 18.34
CA SER A 844 21.27 -12.04 19.46
C SER A 844 20.86 -10.59 19.13
N GLY A 845 20.37 -10.33 17.91
CA GLY A 845 20.05 -8.97 17.42
C GLY A 845 21.15 -8.37 16.53
N GLU A 846 21.96 -9.21 15.89
CA GLU A 846 23.08 -8.82 15.04
C GLU A 846 22.62 -8.10 13.75
N PRO A 847 23.28 -6.99 13.36
CA PRO A 847 23.09 -6.39 12.04
C PRO A 847 23.60 -7.32 10.91
N PRO A 848 23.15 -7.13 9.65
CA PRO A 848 23.76 -7.80 8.51
C PRO A 848 25.22 -7.39 8.33
N ASP A 849 26.02 -8.28 7.73
CA ASP A 849 27.46 -8.09 7.49
C ASP A 849 27.75 -7.50 6.10
N ILE A 850 26.85 -7.71 5.12
CA ILE A 850 27.02 -7.25 3.74
C ILE A 850 25.70 -6.71 3.16
N LEU A 851 25.81 -5.60 2.42
CA LEU A 851 24.83 -5.07 1.48
C LEU A 851 25.40 -5.18 0.06
N LEU A 852 24.56 -5.52 -0.93
CA LEU A 852 24.83 -5.34 -2.35
C LEU A 852 23.63 -4.65 -3.01
N ASP A 853 23.78 -3.47 -3.59
CA ASP A 853 22.69 -2.65 -4.13
C ASP A 853 22.90 -2.27 -5.61
N GLY A 854 21.81 -2.22 -6.38
CA GLY A 854 21.76 -1.70 -7.77
C GLY A 854 22.46 -2.54 -8.85
N GLN A 855 23.61 -3.17 -8.55
CA GLN A 855 24.40 -3.96 -9.50
C GLN A 855 25.38 -4.92 -8.81
N VAL A 856 25.51 -6.14 -9.35
CA VAL A 856 26.54 -7.13 -8.97
C VAL A 856 27.20 -7.67 -10.23
N GLY A 857 28.49 -7.41 -10.41
CA GLY A 857 29.19 -7.62 -11.68
C GLY A 857 28.53 -6.81 -12.80
N SER A 858 28.20 -7.47 -13.91
CA SER A 858 27.38 -6.89 -14.99
C SER A 858 25.86 -7.02 -14.78
N VAL A 859 25.38 -7.67 -13.72
CA VAL A 859 23.96 -7.91 -13.45
C VAL A 859 23.36 -6.75 -12.66
N LYS A 860 22.43 -6.01 -13.26
CA LYS A 860 21.72 -4.93 -12.57
C LYS A 860 20.56 -5.47 -11.74
N ILE A 861 20.42 -4.95 -10.53
CA ILE A 861 19.39 -5.31 -9.56
C ILE A 861 18.46 -4.10 -9.42
N GLY A 862 17.20 -4.26 -9.82
CA GLY A 862 16.21 -3.18 -9.77
C GLY A 862 16.45 -1.99 -10.71
N ASN A 863 15.45 -1.11 -10.72
CA ASN A 863 15.51 0.28 -11.19
C ASN A 863 14.21 0.95 -10.71
N VAL A 864 14.29 2.06 -9.98
CA VAL A 864 13.11 2.81 -9.50
C VAL A 864 12.14 3.24 -10.62
N SER A 865 12.60 3.35 -11.87
CA SER A 865 11.77 3.70 -13.03
C SER A 865 11.12 2.51 -13.77
N ASN A 866 11.32 1.26 -13.33
CA ASN A 866 10.69 0.09 -13.96
C ASN A 866 10.45 -1.06 -12.96
N GLU A 867 9.18 -1.39 -12.73
CA GLU A 867 8.72 -2.50 -11.89
C GLU A 867 9.22 -3.89 -12.36
N SER A 868 9.67 -4.00 -13.60
CA SER A 868 10.06 -5.27 -14.25
C SER A 868 11.48 -5.75 -13.92
N LEU A 869 12.15 -5.23 -12.89
CA LEU A 869 13.57 -5.54 -12.58
C LEU A 869 13.85 -6.01 -11.14
N GLY A 870 12.83 -6.37 -10.36
CA GLY A 870 13.00 -6.89 -9.00
C GLY A 870 13.73 -8.23 -8.93
N ILE A 871 14.38 -8.53 -7.80
CA ILE A 871 14.78 -9.91 -7.47
C ILE A 871 13.51 -10.74 -7.27
N THR A 872 13.47 -11.91 -7.91
CA THR A 872 12.33 -12.84 -7.82
C THR A 872 12.71 -14.22 -7.28
N GLY A 873 13.98 -14.39 -6.87
CA GLY A 873 14.45 -15.60 -6.19
C GLY A 873 15.94 -15.53 -5.85
N VAL A 874 16.31 -16.03 -4.67
CA VAL A 874 17.72 -16.26 -4.29
C VAL A 874 17.90 -17.68 -3.78
N ALA A 875 19.06 -18.27 -4.03
CA ALA A 875 19.45 -19.55 -3.45
C ALA A 875 20.97 -19.61 -3.26
N MET A 876 21.43 -20.42 -2.32
CA MET A 876 22.86 -20.70 -2.11
C MET A 876 23.08 -22.18 -1.80
N ASP A 877 24.19 -22.73 -2.26
CA ASP A 877 24.70 -24.06 -1.87
C ASP A 877 26.22 -24.02 -1.63
N GLU A 878 26.81 -25.18 -1.33
CA GLU A 878 28.25 -25.33 -1.02
C GLU A 878 29.20 -24.82 -2.13
N ASN A 879 28.71 -24.68 -3.37
CA ASN A 879 29.49 -24.29 -4.53
C ASN A 879 29.08 -22.91 -5.08
N TYR A 880 27.78 -22.57 -5.07
CA TYR A 880 27.24 -21.48 -5.89
C TYR A 880 26.22 -20.59 -5.16
N PHE A 881 26.21 -19.31 -5.54
CA PHE A 881 25.09 -18.39 -5.30
C PHE A 881 24.27 -18.20 -6.58
N TYR A 882 22.95 -18.14 -6.44
CA TYR A 882 21.99 -18.00 -7.52
C TYR A 882 21.07 -16.80 -7.27
N MET A 883 20.85 -15.98 -8.30
CA MET A 883 19.85 -14.91 -8.27
C MET A 883 18.99 -14.95 -9.53
N ALA A 884 17.67 -14.93 -9.33
CA ALA A 884 16.69 -14.70 -10.37
C ALA A 884 16.19 -13.25 -10.34
N LEU A 885 16.03 -12.68 -11.52
CA LEU A 885 15.35 -11.41 -11.73
C LEU A 885 14.10 -11.64 -12.58
N SER A 886 13.19 -10.67 -12.61
CA SER A 886 11.99 -10.66 -13.48
C SER A 886 12.29 -10.54 -14.99
N THR A 887 13.50 -10.89 -15.44
CA THR A 887 14.02 -10.80 -16.82
C THR A 887 14.11 -12.14 -17.56
N ASP A 888 13.39 -13.17 -17.08
CA ASP A 888 13.43 -14.56 -17.58
C ASP A 888 14.83 -15.19 -17.55
N LYS A 889 15.62 -14.87 -16.50
CA LYS A 889 17.01 -15.34 -16.30
C LYS A 889 17.28 -15.76 -14.86
N ILE A 890 18.23 -16.71 -14.70
CA ILE A 890 18.92 -16.99 -13.43
C ILE A 890 20.42 -16.77 -13.65
N HIS A 891 21.06 -15.97 -12.81
CA HIS A 891 22.49 -15.71 -12.81
C HIS A 891 23.19 -16.54 -11.72
N ILE A 892 24.44 -16.96 -11.97
CA ILE A 892 25.18 -17.91 -11.12
C ILE A 892 26.59 -17.39 -10.82
N TRP A 893 27.01 -17.43 -9.56
CA TRP A 893 28.35 -17.09 -9.08
C TRP A 893 28.99 -18.27 -8.32
N GLU A 894 30.31 -18.37 -8.32
CA GLU A 894 31.07 -19.30 -7.46
C GLU A 894 31.17 -18.69 -6.06
N GLY A 895 30.47 -19.28 -5.07
CA GLY A 895 30.22 -18.66 -3.77
C GLY A 895 29.38 -17.37 -3.84
N PHE A 896 29.27 -16.66 -2.72
CA PHE A 896 28.58 -15.37 -2.65
C PHE A 896 29.44 -14.24 -3.26
N PRO A 897 28.88 -13.40 -4.15
CA PRO A 897 29.65 -12.38 -4.87
C PRO A 897 29.99 -11.14 -4.03
N SER A 898 31.05 -10.44 -4.43
CA SER A 898 31.26 -9.01 -4.13
C SER A 898 30.68 -8.13 -5.25
N PRO A 899 30.52 -6.80 -5.07
CA PRO A 899 29.92 -5.92 -6.09
C PRO A 899 30.55 -6.01 -7.48
N GLU A 900 31.86 -6.26 -7.56
CA GLU A 900 32.63 -6.35 -8.83
C GLU A 900 32.68 -7.79 -9.41
N THR A 901 32.01 -8.76 -8.79
CA THR A 901 32.12 -10.17 -9.19
C THR A 901 31.15 -10.48 -10.34
N GLU A 902 31.69 -10.77 -11.52
CA GLU A 902 30.91 -11.22 -12.68
C GLU A 902 30.32 -12.63 -12.48
N PRO A 903 29.09 -12.91 -12.95
CA PRO A 903 28.52 -14.26 -12.89
C PRO A 903 29.29 -15.21 -13.81
N ILE A 904 29.59 -16.40 -13.30
CA ILE A 904 30.29 -17.46 -14.05
C ILE A 904 29.40 -18.11 -15.13
N ALA A 905 28.07 -18.01 -14.97
CA ALA A 905 27.09 -18.53 -15.91
C ALA A 905 25.74 -17.79 -15.79
N THR A 906 24.86 -18.00 -16.78
CA THR A 906 23.48 -17.53 -16.76
C THR A 906 22.59 -18.53 -17.50
N LEU A 907 21.41 -18.78 -16.95
CA LEU A 907 20.38 -19.65 -17.53
C LEU A 907 19.30 -18.75 -18.15
N ASP A 908 19.08 -18.88 -19.46
CA ASP A 908 18.11 -18.06 -20.21
C ASP A 908 16.74 -18.74 -20.38
N ASN A 909 15.70 -17.94 -20.63
CA ASN A 909 14.31 -18.34 -20.93
C ASN A 909 13.57 -18.96 -19.73
N ILE A 910 13.95 -18.56 -18.51
CA ILE A 910 13.42 -19.09 -17.26
C ILE A 910 13.01 -17.98 -16.29
N ARG A 911 11.70 -17.68 -16.29
CA ARG A 911 11.05 -16.85 -15.28
C ARG A 911 10.91 -17.63 -13.97
N ALA A 912 11.69 -17.26 -12.96
CA ALA A 912 11.53 -17.78 -11.60
C ALA A 912 10.72 -16.81 -10.73
N LEU A 913 9.86 -17.34 -9.85
CA LEU A 913 9.09 -16.59 -8.84
C LEU A 913 9.53 -16.87 -7.39
N ASN A 914 10.47 -17.81 -7.24
CA ASN A 914 11.24 -18.21 -6.06
C ASN A 914 12.28 -19.28 -6.52
N LEU A 915 13.40 -19.42 -5.80
CA LEU A 915 14.46 -20.41 -6.05
C LEU A 915 14.74 -21.30 -4.81
N HIS A 916 15.36 -22.47 -5.03
CA HIS A 916 16.09 -23.20 -3.99
C HIS A 916 17.23 -24.05 -4.59
N SER A 917 18.27 -24.36 -3.81
CA SER A 917 19.30 -25.36 -4.18
C SER A 917 19.64 -26.25 -2.98
N ASP A 918 19.88 -27.54 -3.22
CA ASP A 918 20.43 -28.49 -2.22
C ASP A 918 21.86 -28.95 -2.56
N GLY A 919 22.54 -28.23 -3.45
CA GLY A 919 23.86 -28.61 -4.00
C GLY A 919 23.83 -29.79 -4.99
N THR A 920 22.74 -30.57 -5.02
CA THR A 920 22.52 -31.62 -6.03
C THR A 920 21.59 -31.11 -7.14
N TYR A 921 20.55 -30.36 -6.76
CA TYR A 921 19.52 -29.80 -7.64
C TYR A 921 19.30 -28.32 -7.38
N LEU A 922 19.29 -27.53 -8.46
CA LEU A 922 18.73 -26.17 -8.46
C LEU A 922 17.28 -26.27 -8.96
N VAL A 923 16.35 -25.71 -8.19
CA VAL A 923 14.91 -25.67 -8.53
C VAL A 923 14.41 -24.24 -8.65
N ALA A 924 13.52 -24.02 -9.62
CA ALA A 924 12.96 -22.71 -9.93
C ALA A 924 11.44 -22.77 -10.13
N SER A 925 10.72 -21.94 -9.39
CA SER A 925 9.27 -21.79 -9.45
C SER A 925 8.83 -21.05 -10.72
N ASN A 926 8.02 -21.66 -11.60
CA ASN A 926 7.54 -21.04 -12.85
C ASN A 926 5.99 -20.94 -12.86
N GLY A 927 5.41 -20.29 -11.84
CA GLY A 927 3.97 -20.27 -11.59
C GLY A 927 3.07 -19.89 -12.78
N ASP A 928 3.49 -18.91 -13.58
CA ASP A 928 2.81 -18.46 -14.80
C ASP A 928 2.65 -19.56 -15.87
N LYS A 929 3.52 -20.60 -15.81
CA LYS A 929 3.50 -21.79 -16.68
C LYS A 929 2.95 -23.03 -15.96
N HIS A 930 2.58 -22.89 -14.68
CA HIS A 930 2.12 -23.92 -13.74
C HIS A 930 3.13 -25.07 -13.55
N THR A 931 4.43 -24.76 -13.64
CA THR A 931 5.52 -25.74 -13.58
C THR A 931 6.64 -25.32 -12.65
N VAL A 932 7.46 -26.28 -12.27
CA VAL A 932 8.80 -26.08 -11.71
C VAL A 932 9.83 -26.58 -12.72
N THR A 933 10.94 -25.86 -12.86
CA THR A 933 12.12 -26.35 -13.58
C THR A 933 13.15 -26.87 -12.58
N VAL A 934 13.59 -28.11 -12.77
CA VAL A 934 14.64 -28.76 -11.97
C VAL A 934 15.88 -28.95 -12.84
N TYR A 935 17.03 -28.47 -12.38
CA TYR A 935 18.36 -28.72 -12.95
C TYR A 935 19.16 -29.63 -12.01
N ARG A 936 20.18 -30.32 -12.51
CA ARG A 936 21.27 -30.84 -11.66
C ARG A 936 22.37 -29.81 -11.58
N VAL A 937 22.89 -29.54 -10.39
CA VAL A 937 23.98 -28.58 -10.17
C VAL A 937 25.24 -28.99 -10.96
N SER A 938 25.54 -30.29 -11.02
CA SER A 938 26.64 -30.87 -11.82
C SER A 938 26.64 -30.51 -13.30
N ASP A 939 25.45 -30.24 -13.86
CA ASP A 939 25.25 -30.09 -15.30
C ASP A 939 25.26 -28.61 -15.71
N LEU A 940 25.13 -27.67 -14.75
CA LEU A 940 24.85 -26.25 -14.99
C LEU A 940 25.89 -25.56 -15.89
N LEU A 941 27.18 -25.75 -15.61
CA LEU A 941 28.28 -25.09 -16.32
C LEU A 941 28.69 -25.80 -17.62
N THR A 942 28.06 -26.93 -17.98
CA THR A 942 28.51 -27.77 -19.12
C THR A 942 27.41 -28.10 -20.12
N ASN A 943 26.21 -28.44 -19.64
CA ASN A 943 25.04 -28.78 -20.45
C ASN A 943 23.76 -28.66 -19.58
N PRO A 944 23.33 -27.45 -19.20
CA PRO A 944 22.24 -27.24 -18.25
C PRO A 944 20.91 -27.79 -18.77
N LYS A 945 20.51 -28.96 -18.27
CA LYS A 945 19.28 -29.64 -18.69
C LYS A 945 18.10 -29.23 -17.82
N GLN A 946 17.14 -28.53 -18.43
CA GLN A 946 15.81 -28.32 -17.84
C GLN A 946 15.05 -29.65 -17.72
N ASN A 947 14.57 -29.97 -16.53
CA ASN A 947 13.61 -31.04 -16.27
C ASN A 947 12.32 -30.41 -15.72
N ILE A 948 11.24 -30.44 -16.50
CA ILE A 948 9.99 -29.74 -16.15
C ILE A 948 9.09 -30.66 -15.33
N VAL A 949 8.66 -30.20 -14.16
CA VAL A 949 7.72 -30.86 -13.23
C VAL A 949 6.44 -30.02 -13.15
N GLY A 950 5.28 -30.66 -12.95
CA GLY A 950 3.98 -29.98 -12.85
C GLY A 950 3.19 -30.00 -14.17
N GLY A 951 2.63 -28.85 -14.56
CA GLY A 951 1.69 -28.73 -15.67
C GLY A 951 0.24 -28.75 -15.19
N SER A 952 -0.68 -29.27 -15.99
CA SER A 952 -2.15 -29.14 -15.82
C SER A 952 -2.79 -29.72 -14.54
N ASN A 953 -1.99 -30.30 -13.65
CA ASN A 953 -2.42 -30.81 -12.34
C ASN A 953 -2.07 -29.85 -11.20
N ILE A 954 -1.38 -28.76 -11.50
CA ILE A 954 -1.03 -27.63 -10.63
C ILE A 954 -1.65 -26.37 -11.25
N ASN A 955 -2.09 -25.41 -10.43
CA ASN A 955 -2.62 -24.11 -10.84
C ASN A 955 -1.81 -23.00 -10.18
N GLY A 956 -0.71 -22.60 -10.82
CA GLY A 956 0.25 -21.67 -10.24
C GLY A 956 1.17 -22.35 -9.23
N ALA A 957 2.24 -22.97 -9.72
CA ALA A 957 3.40 -23.38 -8.91
C ALA A 957 4.12 -22.10 -8.41
N ALA A 958 3.72 -21.56 -7.25
CA ALA A 958 4.15 -20.23 -6.82
C ALA A 958 5.50 -20.23 -6.09
N GLY A 959 5.82 -21.32 -5.39
CA GLY A 959 7.12 -21.57 -4.76
C GLY A 959 7.47 -23.05 -4.75
N VAL A 960 8.74 -23.34 -4.48
CA VAL A 960 9.34 -24.67 -4.57
C VAL A 960 10.43 -24.84 -3.51
N TYR A 961 10.56 -26.05 -2.97
CA TYR A 961 11.69 -26.42 -2.12
C TYR A 961 12.23 -27.80 -2.52
N VAL A 962 13.55 -27.99 -2.41
CA VAL A 962 14.23 -29.27 -2.62
C VAL A 962 15.20 -29.50 -1.48
N GLY A 963 15.19 -30.69 -0.89
CA GLY A 963 16.05 -31.03 0.25
C GLY A 963 15.84 -32.47 0.72
N ASN A 964 16.89 -33.09 1.24
CA ASN A 964 16.91 -34.52 1.61
C ASN A 964 16.42 -35.48 0.50
N GLY A 965 16.56 -35.08 -0.77
CA GLY A 965 16.07 -35.82 -1.94
C GLY A 965 14.56 -35.69 -2.20
N GLN A 966 13.82 -34.96 -1.37
CA GLN A 966 12.40 -34.68 -1.53
C GLN A 966 12.18 -33.39 -2.34
N LEU A 967 11.02 -33.27 -2.99
CA LEU A 967 10.60 -32.08 -3.73
C LEU A 967 9.22 -31.62 -3.24
N PHE A 968 9.08 -30.34 -2.95
CA PHE A 968 7.86 -29.69 -2.49
C PHE A 968 7.47 -28.59 -3.49
N ILE A 969 6.20 -28.51 -3.90
CA ILE A 969 5.71 -27.45 -4.79
C ILE A 969 4.41 -26.86 -4.22
N ALA A 970 4.39 -25.54 -4.04
CA ALA A 970 3.20 -24.81 -3.62
C ALA A 970 2.27 -24.56 -4.82
N ASP A 971 1.13 -25.27 -4.84
CA ASP A 971 0.04 -25.15 -5.81
C ASP A 971 -0.95 -24.11 -5.29
N ASN A 972 -0.66 -22.84 -5.58
CA ASN A 972 -1.28 -21.67 -4.97
C ASN A 972 -2.78 -21.57 -5.30
N GLY A 973 -3.11 -21.67 -6.59
CA GLY A 973 -4.46 -21.55 -7.12
C GLY A 973 -5.36 -22.76 -6.90
N PHE A 974 -4.84 -23.87 -6.34
CA PHE A 974 -5.65 -24.94 -5.72
C PHE A 974 -5.37 -25.11 -4.22
N SER A 975 -4.67 -24.15 -3.61
CA SER A 975 -4.37 -24.04 -2.17
C SER A 975 -3.91 -25.33 -1.48
N ARG A 976 -2.77 -25.85 -1.95
CA ARG A 976 -2.16 -27.10 -1.45
C ARG A 976 -0.66 -27.20 -1.75
N ILE A 977 0.04 -28.10 -1.07
CA ILE A 977 1.44 -28.48 -1.38
C ILE A 977 1.47 -29.88 -1.99
N HIS A 978 2.17 -30.03 -3.11
CA HIS A 978 2.51 -31.34 -3.68
C HIS A 978 3.85 -31.81 -3.11
N VAL A 979 3.89 -33.03 -2.57
CA VAL A 979 5.10 -33.62 -1.97
C VAL A 979 5.53 -34.85 -2.76
N TRP A 980 6.79 -34.89 -3.20
CA TRP A 980 7.45 -36.10 -3.69
C TRP A 980 8.55 -36.52 -2.72
N ASN A 981 8.55 -37.79 -2.33
CA ASN A 981 9.59 -38.38 -1.46
C ASN A 981 10.89 -38.74 -2.22
N ASP A 982 10.88 -38.58 -3.54
CA ASP A 982 12.04 -38.75 -4.43
C ASP A 982 11.89 -37.77 -5.60
N VAL A 983 12.73 -36.73 -5.65
CA VAL A 983 12.79 -35.72 -6.72
C VAL A 983 12.98 -36.35 -8.11
N GLU A 984 13.64 -37.51 -8.21
CA GLU A 984 13.75 -38.20 -9.48
C GLU A 984 12.42 -38.80 -9.97
N ASN A 985 11.49 -39.12 -9.07
CA ASN A 985 10.15 -39.54 -9.47
C ASN A 985 9.33 -38.38 -10.01
N ALA A 986 9.52 -37.17 -9.47
CA ALA A 986 8.97 -35.94 -10.05
C ALA A 986 9.54 -35.67 -11.46
N ILE A 987 10.87 -35.74 -11.63
CA ILE A 987 11.57 -35.60 -12.92
C ILE A 987 11.11 -36.64 -13.96
N ARG A 988 10.69 -37.84 -13.52
CA ARG A 988 10.14 -38.91 -14.37
C ARG A 988 8.63 -38.76 -14.65
N GLY A 989 8.00 -37.68 -14.18
CA GLY A 989 6.57 -37.39 -14.41
C GLY A 989 5.60 -38.27 -13.60
N ARG A 990 6.01 -38.78 -12.42
CA ARG A 990 5.08 -39.43 -11.49
C ARG A 990 4.26 -38.39 -10.74
N SER A 991 3.06 -38.79 -10.30
CA SER A 991 2.27 -38.02 -9.33
C SER A 991 3.04 -37.79 -8.03
N ALA A 992 2.68 -36.74 -7.30
CA ALA A 992 3.08 -36.54 -5.92
C ALA A 992 2.66 -37.74 -5.05
N ASP A 993 3.43 -38.00 -4.00
CA ASP A 993 3.15 -39.04 -3.00
C ASP A 993 2.13 -38.57 -1.96
N ALA A 994 2.06 -37.25 -1.70
CA ALA A 994 1.06 -36.63 -0.80
C ALA A 994 0.62 -35.22 -1.26
N LEU A 995 -0.55 -34.79 -0.79
CA LEU A 995 -1.13 -33.46 -0.97
C LEU A 995 -1.50 -32.84 0.39
N ILE A 996 -0.73 -31.87 0.88
CA ILE A 996 -1.05 -31.14 2.12
C ILE A 996 -1.97 -29.96 1.78
N GLY A 997 -2.99 -29.67 2.59
CA GLY A 997 -4.04 -28.70 2.26
C GLY A 997 -5.17 -29.32 1.44
N ASN A 998 -5.72 -28.56 0.49
CA ASN A 998 -6.91 -28.98 -0.26
C ASN A 998 -6.70 -30.21 -1.15
N GLN A 999 -7.70 -31.09 -1.17
CA GLN A 999 -7.64 -32.38 -1.86
C GLN A 999 -8.29 -32.29 -3.24
N SER A 1000 -9.43 -31.61 -3.31
CA SER A 1000 -10.10 -31.30 -4.57
C SER A 1000 -9.58 -29.97 -5.13
N ARG A 1001 -9.43 -29.90 -6.45
CA ARG A 1001 -9.20 -28.63 -7.16
C ARG A 1001 -10.41 -27.70 -7.20
N TYR A 1002 -11.53 -28.15 -6.61
CA TYR A 1002 -12.77 -27.40 -6.43
C TYR A 1002 -12.97 -26.97 -4.97
N ASP A 1003 -12.07 -27.35 -4.05
CA ASP A 1003 -12.08 -26.83 -2.68
C ASP A 1003 -11.54 -25.39 -2.71
N ALA A 1004 -12.31 -24.43 -2.17
CA ALA A 1004 -11.88 -23.05 -2.07
C ALA A 1004 -10.70 -22.87 -1.06
N PRO A 1005 -9.89 -21.80 -1.18
CA PRO A 1005 -8.96 -21.39 -0.13
C PRO A 1005 -9.69 -21.25 1.22
N GLN A 1006 -9.08 -21.81 2.28
CA GLN A 1006 -9.68 -21.89 3.61
C GLN A 1006 -8.58 -21.79 4.68
N ILE A 1007 -8.89 -21.16 5.81
CA ILE A 1007 -8.09 -21.30 7.03
C ILE A 1007 -8.53 -22.54 7.82
N GLY A 1008 -7.69 -22.97 8.77
CA GLY A 1008 -7.87 -24.20 9.56
C GLY A 1008 -6.61 -25.06 9.59
N ILE A 1009 -6.63 -26.13 10.39
CA ILE A 1009 -5.43 -26.90 10.73
C ILE A 1009 -4.88 -27.77 9.58
N ASN A 1010 -5.75 -28.35 8.75
CA ASN A 1010 -5.38 -29.09 7.52
C ASN A 1010 -5.74 -28.32 6.24
N LYS A 1011 -5.95 -27.01 6.36
CA LYS A 1011 -6.38 -26.14 5.27
C LYS A 1011 -5.31 -25.11 4.96
N LEU A 1012 -5.12 -24.87 3.66
CA LEU A 1012 -4.18 -23.87 3.17
C LEU A 1012 -4.93 -22.80 2.37
N PHE A 1013 -4.30 -21.64 2.27
CA PHE A 1013 -4.84 -20.43 1.68
C PHE A 1013 -3.75 -19.76 0.84
N LEU A 1014 -3.78 -19.97 -0.48
CA LEU A 1014 -2.80 -19.41 -1.41
C LEU A 1014 -1.33 -19.57 -0.93
N PRO A 1015 -0.84 -20.80 -0.64
CA PRO A 1015 0.53 -21.02 -0.19
C PRO A 1015 1.54 -20.60 -1.26
N LYS A 1016 2.69 -20.05 -0.85
CA LYS A 1016 3.82 -19.75 -1.75
C LYS A 1016 5.14 -20.24 -1.17
N PHE A 1017 5.58 -19.67 -0.07
CA PHE A 1017 6.96 -19.81 0.42
C PHE A 1017 7.12 -21.08 1.25
N LEU A 1018 8.26 -21.76 1.09
CA LEU A 1018 8.50 -23.10 1.64
C LEU A 1018 9.93 -23.19 2.18
N THR A 1019 10.10 -23.81 3.35
CA THR A 1019 11.41 -24.28 3.83
C THR A 1019 11.27 -25.58 4.61
N TYR A 1020 12.32 -26.40 4.66
CA TYR A 1020 12.27 -27.74 5.25
C TYR A 1020 13.62 -28.15 5.85
N ASP A 1021 13.68 -28.17 7.18
CA ASP A 1021 14.89 -28.51 7.96
C ASP A 1021 15.18 -30.02 8.07
N GLY A 1022 14.41 -30.86 7.38
CA GLY A 1022 14.46 -32.33 7.49
C GLY A 1022 13.53 -32.93 8.55
N THR A 1023 13.02 -32.12 9.48
CA THR A 1023 12.07 -32.51 10.54
C THR A 1023 10.69 -31.86 10.32
N TYR A 1024 10.67 -30.59 9.93
CA TYR A 1024 9.47 -29.77 9.76
C TYR A 1024 9.45 -29.08 8.39
N LEU A 1025 8.36 -29.26 7.64
CA LEU A 1025 8.02 -28.43 6.49
C LEU A 1025 7.27 -27.19 7.00
N TRP A 1026 7.80 -26.02 6.66
CA TRP A 1026 7.16 -24.73 6.92
C TRP A 1026 6.51 -24.20 5.64
N VAL A 1027 5.28 -23.67 5.76
CA VAL A 1027 4.47 -23.17 4.65
C VAL A 1027 3.99 -21.75 4.94
N GLY A 1028 4.54 -20.79 4.19
CA GLY A 1028 4.11 -19.40 4.17
C GLY A 1028 2.97 -19.16 3.19
N GLU A 1029 1.89 -18.56 3.70
CA GLU A 1029 0.72 -18.15 2.90
C GLU A 1029 0.84 -16.68 2.46
N VAL A 1030 0.14 -16.30 1.38
CA VAL A 1030 0.25 -14.95 0.81
C VAL A 1030 -1.08 -14.33 0.40
N LYS A 1031 -1.08 -12.99 0.28
CA LYS A 1031 -2.11 -12.07 -0.19
C LYS A 1031 -3.37 -11.95 0.67
N PHE A 1032 -3.97 -13.07 1.03
CA PHE A 1032 -5.26 -13.13 1.74
C PHE A 1032 -5.21 -14.01 3.00
N SER A 1033 -4.00 -14.22 3.52
CA SER A 1033 -3.73 -14.92 4.78
C SER A 1033 -2.43 -14.41 5.39
N ASN A 1034 -2.35 -14.47 6.72
CA ASN A 1034 -1.23 -14.01 7.53
C ASN A 1034 -0.39 -15.18 8.07
N ARG A 1035 -0.73 -16.42 7.70
CA ARG A 1035 -0.30 -17.63 8.41
C ARG A 1035 1.02 -18.17 7.91
N LEU A 1036 1.86 -18.56 8.86
CA LEU A 1036 2.96 -19.50 8.67
C LEU A 1036 2.61 -20.80 9.39
N LEU A 1037 2.41 -21.88 8.63
CA LEU A 1037 2.06 -23.20 9.17
C LEU A 1037 3.28 -24.12 9.23
N ARG A 1038 3.30 -25.03 10.20
CA ARG A 1038 4.32 -26.08 10.31
C ARG A 1038 3.71 -27.48 10.21
N PHE A 1039 4.37 -28.37 9.47
CA PHE A 1039 4.01 -29.78 9.35
C PHE A 1039 5.22 -30.66 9.68
N SER A 1040 5.11 -31.49 10.70
CA SER A 1040 6.04 -32.60 10.96
C SER A 1040 5.78 -33.79 10.03
N HIS A 1041 6.71 -34.74 9.95
CA HIS A 1041 6.45 -36.08 9.38
C HIS A 1041 5.34 -36.81 10.15
N ASN A 1042 4.94 -38.01 9.70
CA ASN A 1042 4.02 -38.86 10.47
C ASN A 1042 4.76 -39.96 11.25
N ASP A 1043 4.12 -40.44 12.31
CA ASP A 1043 4.50 -41.70 12.98
C ASP A 1043 4.04 -42.90 12.11
N GLU A 1044 4.82 -43.99 12.05
CA GLU A 1044 4.54 -45.21 11.27
C GLU A 1044 3.54 -46.19 11.94
#